data_AF-A0A6P5SVM2-F1
#
_entry.id   AF-A0A6P5SVM2-F1
#
_cell.length_a   1.000
_cell.length_b   1.000
_cell.length_c   1.000
_cell.angle_alpha   90.00
_cell.angle_beta   90.00
_cell.angle_gamma   90.00
#
_symmetry.space_group_name_H-M   'P 1'
#
loop_
_entity.id
_entity.type
_entity.pdbx_description
1 polymer ?
#
loop_
_entity_poly.entity_id
_entity_poly.type
_entity_poly.pdbx_seq_one_letter_code
_entity_poly.pdbx_strand_id
1 'polypeptide(L)'
;MYEVGTQEVALNSTQTQRHQQLKNDLLFSVIMARFREQEASSSSSSPYRCCYHVFLSFRGEDTRRAFTDHLNTAFVEKGFPTFRDEEELERGEDIKPEFVNAIQQSRSSVIVFSKDYPSSRWCLDELVLILKQKRISDHVVLPVFYDIDPSHVRHQTGRVGEAFARHEENQQSPNKVKQWRAALREVADLAGMVLQNQARLLRDHELSTCKVYNVETLKANESLELFSWHAFGQAHPCEDYVKLSELIADRCKGLPLALQVLGSSLFGRTIDVWKSALEKLKAIPNNEIPQRLRISYDALQDNPHDQNLFLHIACFFVGKRKDYIVRVLDGCDFFTIVGIENLLDRCLVTVDENQKVNMHQMICDMGREIVRLESKEPEKRSRLWNDTDSFNFNVLREKSGTETIEGLALDMHMHSVNTPWRDSDMIVFKTTAFARMSKLRLLHLSHVQFKGCYEEFPKGLRWLCWLEFPLKSLPSDLPLERLVYLEMPHSNMRQVFKGIKYLPALKNVDLGHSHCLTEISNFSLVPNLESLVLEDCSSLVDVHESIGNLKRLVCLNLKGCEKIRKLSKNLFNLQSLDTLTLSGCSNLNEFWTELGKMKSLKVLDVAEIPISQVLMNTTGEVKPRIGRNPESLWSFLPRCLAHLNIRSCSLSDEAFPKDFGNLHSLEFLDLSKNPIRGLPHCVRGLRGLVRLIITQCYSLQTLEGLPRVTNFAVLDCGLLKRITFQSSLCIPIELLSVHNVKLVEIEYLYKFVPIARCDAETIKLLGLCNLKFKGITI
;
A
#
# COMPACT_ATOMS: atom_id res chain seq x y z
N MET A 1 13.95 31.31 37.11
CA MET A 1 12.69 32.05 36.89
C MET A 1 12.26 31.73 35.48
N TYR A 2 11.53 30.63 35.32
CA TYR A 2 10.06 30.53 35.37
C TYR A 2 9.45 31.16 34.11
N GLU A 3 8.73 30.31 33.36
CA GLU A 3 7.93 30.59 32.16
C GLU A 3 8.83 30.99 30.97
N VAL A 4 9.12 30.12 30.01
CA VAL A 4 8.39 30.00 28.72
C VAL A 4 8.64 28.61 28.05
N GLY A 5 9.23 27.65 28.77
CA GLY A 5 9.66 26.35 28.21
C GLY A 5 8.62 25.22 28.11
N THR A 6 7.32 25.48 28.20
CA THR A 6 6.30 24.43 28.47
C THR A 6 5.22 24.21 27.42
N GLN A 7 5.23 24.87 26.25
CA GLN A 7 4.09 24.79 25.31
C GLN A 7 4.27 23.94 24.04
N GLU A 8 5.47 23.66 23.55
CA GLU A 8 5.62 22.94 22.26
C GLU A 8 6.01 21.46 22.37
N VAL A 9 6.58 21.02 23.50
CA VAL A 9 6.63 19.57 23.84
C VAL A 9 5.23 19.01 24.08
N ALA A 10 4.27 19.89 24.40
CA ALA A 10 2.90 19.51 24.74
C ALA A 10 2.10 18.99 23.53
N LEU A 11 2.39 19.30 22.27
CA LEU A 11 1.47 18.94 21.16
C LEU A 11 1.65 17.53 20.58
N ASN A 12 2.88 17.01 20.49
CA ASN A 12 3.12 15.61 20.11
C ASN A 12 3.11 14.65 21.31
N SER A 13 3.41 15.15 22.52
CA SER A 13 3.11 14.42 23.75
C SER A 13 1.60 14.35 23.96
N THR A 14 0.80 15.40 23.68
CA THR A 14 -0.65 15.38 23.94
C THR A 14 -1.45 14.44 23.06
N GLN A 15 -0.99 13.92 21.91
CA GLN A 15 -1.79 12.93 21.16
C GLN A 15 -1.55 11.49 21.60
N THR A 16 -0.29 11.09 21.84
CA THR A 16 0.03 9.80 22.45
C THR A 16 -0.37 9.78 23.92
N GLN A 17 -0.14 10.89 24.64
CA GLN A 17 -0.77 11.13 25.93
C GLN A 17 -2.28 11.16 25.77
N ARG A 18 -2.95 11.85 24.84
CA ARG A 18 -4.44 11.80 24.72
C ARG A 18 -4.96 10.40 24.47
N HIS A 19 -4.28 9.57 23.67
CA HIS A 19 -4.73 8.21 23.40
C HIS A 19 -4.50 7.28 24.61
N GLN A 20 -3.36 7.46 25.29
CA GLN A 20 -3.07 6.81 26.57
C GLN A 20 -3.97 7.36 27.69
N GLN A 21 -4.33 8.64 27.67
CA GLN A 21 -5.21 9.37 28.58
C GLN A 21 -6.65 8.96 28.31
N LEU A 22 -7.06 8.71 27.06
CA LEU A 22 -8.37 8.16 26.70
C LEU A 22 -8.50 6.71 27.18
N LYS A 23 -7.44 5.90 27.04
CA LYS A 23 -7.38 4.55 27.61
C LYS A 23 -7.35 4.57 29.14
N ASN A 24 -6.61 5.51 29.75
CA ASN A 24 -6.55 5.72 31.19
C ASN A 24 -7.85 6.33 31.73
N ASP A 25 -8.53 7.21 31.00
CA ASP A 25 -9.82 7.83 31.33
C ASP A 25 -10.95 6.81 31.14
N LEU A 26 -10.84 5.89 30.18
CA LEU A 26 -11.73 4.74 30.03
C LEU A 26 -11.53 3.76 31.20
N LEU A 27 -10.28 3.40 31.51
CA LEU A 27 -9.93 2.61 32.69
C LEU A 27 -10.44 3.30 33.98
N PHE A 28 -10.28 4.61 34.08
CA PHE A 28 -10.78 5.44 35.17
C PHE A 28 -12.30 5.45 35.22
N SER A 29 -12.99 5.56 34.08
CA SER A 29 -14.46 5.51 34.02
C SER A 29 -15.01 4.14 34.43
N VAL A 30 -14.31 3.05 34.08
CA VAL A 30 -14.64 1.69 34.51
C VAL A 30 -14.39 1.53 36.01
N ILE A 31 -13.24 2.00 36.53
CA ILE A 31 -12.93 1.99 37.96
C ILE A 31 -13.94 2.82 38.75
N MET A 32 -14.30 4.01 38.28
CA MET A 32 -15.28 4.90 38.93
C MET A 32 -16.71 4.38 38.83
N ALA A 33 -17.09 3.73 37.73
CA ALA A 33 -18.39 3.06 37.60
C ALA A 33 -18.50 1.90 38.59
N ARG A 34 -17.44 1.10 38.74
CA ARG A 34 -17.37 0.02 39.74
C ARG A 34 -17.37 0.55 41.17
N PHE A 35 -16.69 1.66 41.45
CA PHE A 35 -16.77 2.32 42.76
C PHE A 35 -18.17 2.87 43.08
N ARG A 36 -18.90 3.42 42.09
CA ARG A 36 -20.29 3.87 42.26
C ARG A 36 -21.28 2.71 42.46
N GLU A 37 -21.09 1.58 41.78
CA GLU A 37 -21.86 0.34 42.03
C GLU A 37 -21.66 -0.18 43.46
N GLN A 38 -20.46 0.02 44.02
CA GLN A 38 -20.09 -0.38 45.38
C GLN A 38 -20.66 0.55 46.46
N GLU A 39 -20.68 1.87 46.20
CA GLU A 39 -21.30 2.87 47.08
C GLU A 39 -22.84 2.75 47.08
N ALA A 40 -23.43 2.25 45.98
CA ALA A 40 -24.87 1.97 45.90
C ALA A 40 -25.30 0.67 46.61
N SER A 41 -24.36 -0.24 46.91
CA SER A 41 -24.64 -1.55 47.53
C SER A 41 -24.22 -1.67 49.01
N SER A 42 -23.47 -0.70 49.55
CA SER A 42 -23.02 -0.69 50.94
C SER A 42 -23.83 0.29 51.81
N SER A 43 -24.62 -0.23 52.75
CA SER A 43 -25.36 0.57 53.74
C SER A 43 -24.78 0.48 55.16
N SER A 44 -23.47 0.22 55.29
CA SER A 44 -22.80 0.22 56.60
C SER A 44 -21.49 1.03 56.56
N SER A 45 -21.50 2.18 57.23
CA SER A 45 -20.31 2.97 57.53
C SER A 45 -19.48 2.27 58.63
N SER A 46 -18.25 1.87 58.31
CA SER A 46 -17.21 1.69 59.32
C SER A 46 -15.99 2.54 58.94
N PRO A 47 -15.46 3.39 59.83
CA PRO A 47 -14.37 4.30 59.53
C PRO A 47 -13.03 3.57 59.69
N TYR A 48 -12.70 2.66 58.78
CA TYR A 48 -11.31 2.28 58.59
C TYR A 48 -10.69 3.26 57.60
N ARG A 49 -9.74 4.06 58.07
CA ARG A 49 -8.99 5.01 57.23
C ARG A 49 -8.19 4.22 56.19
N CYS A 50 -8.72 4.11 54.97
CA CYS A 50 -7.95 3.66 53.81
C CYS A 50 -6.85 4.68 53.52
N CYS A 51 -5.58 4.27 53.65
CA CYS A 51 -4.43 5.10 53.28
C CYS A 51 -4.20 5.14 51.76
N TYR A 52 -4.70 4.14 51.03
CA TYR A 52 -4.57 4.02 49.57
C TYR A 52 -5.93 3.74 48.93
N HIS A 53 -6.11 4.20 47.70
CA HIS A 53 -7.30 3.92 46.90
C HIS A 53 -7.07 2.77 45.93
N VAL A 54 -5.86 2.68 45.36
CA VAL A 54 -5.48 1.66 44.37
C VAL A 54 -4.18 0.98 44.77
N PHE A 55 -4.12 -0.35 44.67
CA PHE A 55 -2.90 -1.15 44.72
C PHE A 55 -2.54 -1.64 43.31
N LEU A 56 -1.34 -1.33 42.81
CA LEU A 56 -0.87 -1.76 41.49
C LEU A 56 0.05 -2.99 41.58
N SER A 57 -0.38 -4.13 41.04
CA SER A 57 0.45 -5.33 40.88
C SER A 57 0.89 -5.50 39.43
N PHE A 58 2.19 -5.63 39.20
CA PHE A 58 2.79 -5.73 37.87
C PHE A 58 4.18 -6.38 37.95
N ARG A 59 4.72 -6.83 36.81
CA ARG A 59 6.12 -7.28 36.72
C ARG A 59 7.00 -6.10 36.32
N GLY A 60 7.94 -5.71 37.18
CA GLY A 60 8.74 -4.51 36.94
C GLY A 60 9.66 -4.58 35.72
N GLU A 61 10.29 -5.73 35.48
CA GLU A 61 11.13 -5.94 34.29
C GLU A 61 10.36 -5.75 32.97
N ASP A 62 9.05 -6.00 32.95
CA ASP A 62 8.25 -6.03 31.73
C ASP A 62 7.60 -4.67 31.41
N THR A 63 7.09 -3.98 32.44
CA THR A 63 6.16 -2.85 32.22
C THR A 63 6.50 -1.59 33.02
N ARG A 64 7.57 -1.59 33.83
CA ARG A 64 7.92 -0.47 34.73
C ARG A 64 8.15 0.83 33.97
N ARG A 65 9.16 0.88 33.09
CA ARG A 65 9.59 2.10 32.35
C ARG A 65 8.67 2.52 31.20
N ALA A 66 7.52 1.87 31.05
CA ALA A 66 6.58 2.10 29.97
C ALA A 66 5.16 2.28 30.53
N PHE A 67 4.26 1.33 30.31
CA PHE A 67 2.84 1.46 30.63
C PHE A 67 2.54 1.74 32.11
N THR A 68 3.27 1.11 33.04
CA THR A 68 2.88 1.15 34.47
C THR A 68 3.30 2.45 35.16
N ASP A 69 4.42 3.08 34.75
CA ASP A 69 4.80 4.43 35.18
C ASP A 69 3.69 5.44 34.84
N HIS A 70 3.23 5.43 33.59
CA HIS A 70 2.19 6.34 33.12
C HIS A 70 0.86 6.10 33.83
N LEU A 71 0.52 4.84 34.10
CA LEU A 71 -0.69 4.48 34.82
C LEU A 71 -0.66 4.97 36.27
N ASN A 72 0.46 4.80 36.97
CA ASN A 72 0.62 5.29 38.33
C ASN A 72 0.55 6.82 38.41
N THR A 73 1.26 7.53 37.53
CA THR A 73 1.20 9.00 37.44
C THR A 73 -0.22 9.48 37.19
N ALA A 74 -0.95 8.85 36.28
CA ALA A 74 -2.34 9.20 35.99
C ALA A 74 -3.28 9.02 37.19
N PHE A 75 -3.13 7.96 37.99
CA PHE A 75 -3.94 7.79 39.21
C PHE A 75 -3.66 8.87 40.25
N VAL A 76 -2.39 9.21 40.46
CA VAL A 76 -1.98 10.25 41.41
C VAL A 76 -2.50 11.62 40.98
N GLU A 77 -2.35 11.98 39.70
CA GLU A 77 -2.86 13.25 39.14
C GLU A 77 -4.38 13.40 39.27
N LYS A 78 -5.13 12.29 39.25
CA LYS A 78 -6.60 12.28 39.41
C LYS A 78 -7.05 12.19 40.87
N GLY A 79 -6.13 12.25 41.84
CA GLY A 79 -6.44 12.27 43.27
C GLY A 79 -6.67 10.90 43.90
N PHE A 80 -6.15 9.82 43.32
CA PHE A 80 -6.21 8.46 43.88
C PHE A 80 -4.83 8.06 44.43
N PRO A 81 -4.59 8.21 45.74
CA PRO A 81 -3.41 7.68 46.42
C PRO A 81 -3.18 6.22 46.02
N THR A 82 -2.12 5.96 45.28
CA THR A 82 -1.84 4.64 44.71
C THR A 82 -0.60 4.07 45.37
N PHE A 83 -0.71 2.87 45.93
CA PHE A 83 0.44 2.13 46.39
C PHE A 83 1.04 1.38 45.21
N ARG A 84 2.30 1.67 44.91
CA ARG A 84 3.05 1.06 43.83
C ARG A 84 4.21 0.26 44.42
N ASP A 85 4.32 -1.00 44.02
CA ASP A 85 5.47 -1.81 44.38
C ASP A 85 6.74 -1.32 43.64
N GLU A 86 7.75 -0.88 44.41
CA GLU A 86 9.09 -0.55 43.91
C GLU A 86 9.98 -1.80 44.04
N GLU A 87 10.07 -2.65 43.00
CA GLU A 87 11.07 -3.75 43.04
C GLU A 87 12.48 -3.16 42.86
N GLU A 88 13.10 -2.76 43.96
CA GLU A 88 14.55 -2.82 44.13
C GLU A 88 14.82 -3.46 45.49
N LEU A 89 14.67 -4.78 45.63
CA LEU A 89 15.27 -5.52 46.75
C LEU A 89 15.47 -7.01 46.42
N GLU A 90 16.60 -7.53 46.89
CA GLU A 90 17.18 -8.83 46.62
C GLU A 90 16.40 -10.01 47.22
N ARG A 91 16.75 -11.21 46.72
CA ARG A 91 16.19 -12.53 47.01
C ARG A 91 16.02 -12.82 48.50
N GLY A 92 14.82 -13.31 48.82
CA GLY A 92 14.57 -14.27 49.90
C GLY A 92 14.17 -13.63 51.22
N GLU A 93 12.87 -13.40 51.41
CA GLU A 93 12.10 -13.65 52.64
C GLU A 93 10.62 -13.30 52.36
N ASP A 94 9.71 -13.79 53.21
CA ASP A 94 8.26 -13.72 53.04
C ASP A 94 7.71 -12.32 52.74
N ILE A 95 6.51 -12.25 52.14
CA ILE A 95 5.83 -10.99 51.76
C ILE A 95 5.84 -10.04 52.97
N LYS A 96 6.46 -8.86 52.82
CA LYS A 96 6.58 -7.91 53.93
C LYS A 96 5.18 -7.57 54.46
N PRO A 97 4.97 -7.48 55.79
CA PRO A 97 3.67 -7.14 56.39
C PRO A 97 3.06 -5.85 55.82
N GLU A 98 3.92 -4.94 55.35
CA GLU A 98 3.59 -3.69 54.69
C GLU A 98 2.76 -3.88 53.41
N PHE A 99 3.04 -4.91 52.59
CA PHE A 99 2.28 -5.20 51.35
C PHE A 99 0.91 -5.79 51.66
N VAL A 100 0.85 -6.70 52.64
CA VAL A 100 -0.43 -7.25 53.12
C VAL A 100 -1.32 -6.12 53.63
N ASN A 101 -0.74 -5.20 54.40
CA ASN A 101 -1.44 -4.02 54.92
C ASN A 101 -1.84 -3.06 53.79
N ALA A 102 -0.98 -2.84 52.78
CA ALA A 102 -1.30 -1.99 51.63
C ALA A 102 -2.47 -2.54 50.80
N ILE A 103 -2.51 -3.85 50.56
CA ILE A 103 -3.63 -4.52 49.87
C ILE A 103 -4.91 -4.40 50.70
N GLN A 104 -4.83 -4.65 52.01
CA GLN A 104 -5.97 -4.54 52.94
C GLN A 104 -6.51 -3.12 53.08
N GLN A 105 -5.64 -2.11 53.00
CA GLN A 105 -6.01 -0.70 53.12
C GLN A 105 -6.38 -0.05 51.78
N SER A 106 -6.25 -0.77 50.66
CA SER A 106 -6.66 -0.30 49.34
C SER A 106 -8.12 -0.63 49.06
N ARG A 107 -8.82 0.25 48.34
CA ARG A 107 -10.22 -0.02 47.90
C ARG A 107 -10.27 -0.92 46.66
N SER A 108 -9.22 -0.90 45.84
CA SER A 108 -9.11 -1.73 44.65
C SER A 108 -7.67 -2.17 44.37
N SER A 109 -7.53 -3.25 43.59
CA SER A 109 -6.27 -3.70 43.01
C SER A 109 -6.37 -3.77 41.49
N VAL A 110 -5.41 -3.17 40.81
CA VAL A 110 -5.24 -3.26 39.36
C VAL A 110 -4.06 -4.18 39.07
N ILE A 111 -4.28 -5.23 38.29
CA ILE A 111 -3.29 -6.27 38.00
C ILE A 111 -2.92 -6.19 36.53
N VAL A 112 -1.65 -5.91 36.23
CA VAL A 112 -1.14 -5.80 34.86
C VAL A 112 -0.44 -7.10 34.47
N PHE A 113 -1.15 -7.97 33.75
CA PHE A 113 -0.61 -9.21 33.21
C PHE A 113 0.24 -8.93 31.97
N SER A 114 1.54 -9.22 32.05
CA SER A 114 2.48 -9.29 30.94
C SER A 114 2.82 -10.74 30.59
N LYS A 115 3.54 -10.96 29.49
CA LYS A 115 4.01 -12.28 29.05
C LYS A 115 4.79 -13.03 30.13
N ASP A 116 5.58 -12.33 30.95
CA ASP A 116 6.47 -12.93 31.94
C ASP A 116 6.05 -12.63 33.39
N TYR A 117 4.88 -12.02 33.62
CA TYR A 117 4.24 -11.90 34.94
C TYR A 117 4.24 -13.19 35.77
N PRO A 118 3.83 -14.37 35.24
CA PRO A 118 3.81 -15.61 36.01
C PRO A 118 5.20 -16.20 36.29
N SER A 119 6.27 -15.65 35.71
CA SER A 119 7.64 -16.05 36.05
C SER A 119 8.07 -15.54 37.43
N SER A 120 7.44 -14.48 37.95
CA SER A 120 7.72 -13.94 39.28
C SER A 120 6.87 -14.62 40.36
N ARG A 121 7.54 -15.32 41.30
CA ARG A 121 6.88 -15.91 42.48
C ARG A 121 6.19 -14.84 43.33
N TRP A 122 6.78 -13.65 43.40
CA TRP A 122 6.26 -12.53 44.17
C TRP A 122 4.93 -12.05 43.62
N CYS A 123 4.85 -11.77 42.31
CA CYS A 123 3.62 -11.37 41.64
C CYS A 123 2.50 -12.42 41.81
N LEU A 124 2.84 -13.72 41.79
CA LEU A 124 1.86 -14.79 42.01
C LEU A 124 1.37 -14.88 43.46
N ASP A 125 2.26 -14.67 44.44
CA ASP A 125 1.91 -14.65 45.85
C ASP A 125 1.04 -13.41 46.19
N GLU A 126 1.34 -12.24 45.61
CA GLU A 126 0.49 -11.04 45.66
C GLU A 126 -0.90 -11.29 45.09
N LEU A 127 -0.98 -11.91 43.91
CA LEU A 127 -2.25 -12.22 43.25
C LEU A 127 -3.17 -13.06 44.15
N VAL A 128 -2.60 -14.04 44.86
CA VAL A 128 -3.35 -14.85 45.83
C VAL A 128 -3.84 -14.01 47.01
N LEU A 129 -3.03 -13.06 47.51
CA LEU A 129 -3.45 -12.16 48.58
C LEU A 129 -4.58 -11.22 48.14
N ILE A 130 -4.49 -10.64 46.94
CA ILE A 130 -5.51 -9.77 46.36
C ILE A 130 -6.85 -10.52 46.25
N LEU A 131 -6.83 -11.77 45.78
CA LEU A 131 -8.04 -12.60 45.71
C LEU A 131 -8.59 -12.98 47.08
N LYS A 132 -7.73 -13.25 48.06
CA LYS A 132 -8.17 -13.45 49.45
C LYS A 132 -8.88 -12.20 49.97
N GLN A 133 -8.34 -11.01 49.71
CA GLN A 133 -8.96 -9.74 50.09
C GLN A 133 -10.32 -9.54 49.40
N LYS A 134 -10.40 -9.81 48.10
CA LYS A 134 -11.65 -9.79 47.31
C LYS A 134 -12.76 -10.68 47.88
N ARG A 135 -12.40 -11.79 48.54
CA ARG A 135 -13.38 -12.73 49.10
C ARG A 135 -13.87 -12.33 50.49
N ILE A 136 -13.12 -11.50 51.22
CA ILE A 136 -13.43 -11.11 52.61
C ILE A 136 -13.94 -9.67 52.74
N SER A 137 -13.74 -8.84 51.72
CA SER A 137 -14.27 -7.48 51.62
C SER A 137 -14.73 -7.20 50.19
N ASP A 138 -15.39 -6.06 49.96
CA ASP A 138 -15.81 -5.63 48.61
C ASP A 138 -14.64 -5.17 47.73
N HIS A 139 -13.45 -5.74 47.89
CA HIS A 139 -12.24 -5.29 47.19
C HIS A 139 -12.38 -5.48 45.68
N VAL A 140 -12.28 -4.38 44.94
CA VAL A 140 -12.42 -4.40 43.48
C VAL A 140 -11.12 -4.89 42.86
N VAL A 141 -11.21 -5.87 41.96
CA VAL A 141 -10.05 -6.44 41.26
C VAL A 141 -10.25 -6.24 39.77
N LEU A 142 -9.28 -5.59 39.12
CA LEU A 142 -9.34 -5.24 37.70
C LEU A 142 -8.11 -5.77 36.96
N PRO A 143 -8.28 -6.79 36.09
CA PRO A 143 -7.18 -7.27 35.26
C PRO A 143 -6.98 -6.44 34.00
N VAL A 144 -5.71 -6.17 33.69
CA VAL A 144 -5.24 -5.51 32.48
C VAL A 144 -4.26 -6.46 31.79
N PHE A 145 -4.59 -6.92 30.58
CA PHE A 145 -3.78 -7.85 29.79
C PHE A 145 -2.90 -7.07 28.82
N TYR A 146 -1.65 -6.82 29.20
CA TYR A 146 -0.67 -6.05 28.45
C TYR A 146 0.19 -6.96 27.55
N ASP A 147 0.01 -6.80 26.24
CA ASP A 147 0.66 -7.58 25.18
C ASP A 147 0.52 -9.11 25.35
N ILE A 148 -0.54 -9.56 26.03
CA ILE A 148 -0.85 -10.95 26.27
C ILE A 148 -2.34 -11.23 26.00
N ASP A 149 -2.62 -12.38 25.40
CA ASP A 149 -4.00 -12.83 25.21
C ASP A 149 -4.58 -13.33 26.55
N PRO A 150 -5.76 -12.85 26.98
CA PRO A 150 -6.41 -13.33 28.20
C PRO A 150 -6.60 -14.84 28.26
N SER A 151 -6.81 -15.50 27.11
CA SER A 151 -6.95 -16.95 27.02
C SER A 151 -5.68 -17.68 27.44
N HIS A 152 -4.49 -17.12 27.16
CA HIS A 152 -3.22 -17.69 27.63
C HIS A 152 -3.08 -17.61 29.15
N VAL A 153 -3.60 -16.55 29.78
CA VAL A 153 -3.62 -16.41 31.24
C VAL A 153 -4.66 -17.34 31.86
N ARG A 154 -5.88 -17.39 31.29
CA ARG A 154 -7.01 -18.21 31.75
C ARG A 154 -6.70 -19.71 31.68
N HIS A 155 -6.20 -20.15 30.53
CA HIS A 155 -5.90 -21.56 30.26
C HIS A 155 -4.46 -21.96 30.59
N GLN A 156 -3.61 -20.99 30.97
CA GLN A 156 -2.21 -21.20 31.35
C GLN A 156 -1.42 -21.90 30.25
N THR A 157 -1.57 -21.41 29.02
CA THR A 157 -0.95 -21.95 27.80
C THR A 157 0.17 -21.02 27.30
N GLY A 158 0.99 -21.50 26.36
CA GLY A 158 2.14 -20.75 25.84
C GLY A 158 3.15 -20.40 26.94
N ARG A 159 3.69 -19.17 26.91
CA ARG A 159 4.67 -18.70 27.91
C ARG A 159 4.19 -18.76 29.35
N VAL A 160 2.89 -18.56 29.60
CA VAL A 160 2.31 -18.70 30.94
C VAL A 160 2.44 -20.14 31.43
N GLY A 161 2.17 -21.11 30.55
CA GLY A 161 2.33 -22.53 30.85
C GLY A 161 3.79 -22.92 31.10
N GLU A 162 4.72 -22.42 30.29
CA GLU A 162 6.17 -22.63 30.47
C GLU A 162 6.67 -22.09 31.81
N ALA A 163 6.18 -20.93 32.25
CA ALA A 163 6.53 -20.37 33.56
C ALA A 163 6.09 -21.29 34.71
N PHE A 164 4.90 -21.89 34.62
CA PHE A 164 4.45 -22.84 35.63
C PHE A 164 5.20 -24.18 35.60
N ALA A 165 5.57 -24.67 34.42
CA ALA A 165 6.42 -25.86 34.31
C ALA A 165 7.74 -25.66 35.06
N ARG A 166 8.36 -24.47 34.92
CA ARG A 166 9.57 -24.10 35.68
C ARG A 166 9.35 -24.04 37.19
N HIS A 167 8.19 -23.57 37.67
CA HIS A 167 7.89 -23.57 39.11
C HIS A 167 7.65 -24.99 39.64
N GLU A 168 7.09 -25.88 38.84
CA GLU A 168 6.86 -27.29 39.19
C GLU A 168 8.17 -28.10 39.26
N GLU A 169 9.12 -27.83 38.35
CA GLU A 169 10.44 -28.48 38.32
C GLU A 169 11.36 -28.04 39.48
N ASN A 170 11.26 -26.79 39.93
CA ASN A 170 12.13 -26.21 40.97
C ASN A 170 11.75 -26.61 42.43
N GLN A 171 11.12 -27.78 42.62
CA GLN A 171 10.67 -28.34 43.91
C GLN A 171 9.82 -27.38 44.78
N GLN A 172 9.02 -26.53 44.14
CA GLN A 172 8.10 -25.66 44.85
C GLN A 172 6.98 -26.47 45.52
N SER A 173 6.45 -26.01 46.66
CA SER A 173 5.32 -26.69 47.32
C SER A 173 4.17 -26.89 46.32
N PRO A 174 3.75 -28.14 46.02
CA PRO A 174 2.71 -28.43 45.03
C PRO A 174 1.38 -27.71 45.34
N ASN A 175 1.15 -27.42 46.62
CA ASN A 175 -0.01 -26.67 47.08
C ASN A 175 0.06 -25.18 46.72
N LYS A 176 1.23 -24.54 46.73
CA LYS A 176 1.39 -23.14 46.29
C LYS A 176 1.16 -23.01 44.79
N VAL A 177 1.73 -23.89 43.98
CA VAL A 177 1.53 -23.88 42.52
C VAL A 177 0.06 -24.04 42.17
N LYS A 178 -0.66 -24.96 42.83
CA LYS A 178 -2.11 -25.11 42.65
C LYS A 178 -2.88 -23.83 43.00
N GLN A 179 -2.49 -23.13 44.08
CA GLN A 179 -3.12 -21.86 44.46
C GLN A 179 -2.86 -20.76 43.42
N TRP A 180 -1.63 -20.64 42.91
CA TRP A 180 -1.30 -19.66 41.86
C TRP A 180 -2.04 -19.93 40.55
N ARG A 181 -2.11 -21.20 40.13
CA ARG A 181 -2.88 -21.61 38.94
C ARG A 181 -4.36 -21.30 39.08
N ALA A 182 -4.94 -21.52 40.26
CA ALA A 182 -6.34 -21.18 40.53
C ALA A 182 -6.56 -19.66 40.50
N ALA A 183 -5.64 -18.90 41.13
CA ALA A 183 -5.73 -17.44 41.21
C ALA A 183 -5.69 -16.76 39.84
N LEU A 184 -4.77 -17.17 38.96
CA LEU A 184 -4.70 -16.63 37.59
C LEU A 184 -5.95 -16.93 36.79
N ARG A 185 -6.50 -18.14 36.91
CA ARG A 185 -7.73 -18.51 36.21
C ARG A 185 -8.90 -17.64 36.67
N GLU A 186 -9.07 -17.50 37.99
CA GLU A 186 -10.15 -16.71 38.59
C GLU A 186 -10.06 -15.24 38.19
N VAL A 187 -8.88 -14.63 38.24
CA VAL A 187 -8.72 -13.23 37.81
C VAL A 187 -8.89 -13.09 36.31
N ALA A 188 -8.42 -14.04 35.50
CA ALA A 188 -8.61 -14.00 34.05
C ALA A 188 -10.07 -14.22 33.62
N ASP A 189 -10.91 -14.78 34.49
CA ASP A 189 -12.36 -14.89 34.29
C ASP A 189 -13.12 -13.59 34.61
N LEU A 190 -12.48 -12.63 35.29
CA LEU A 190 -13.06 -11.30 35.52
C LEU A 190 -13.05 -10.46 34.24
N ALA A 191 -14.02 -9.54 34.13
CA ALA A 191 -14.04 -8.55 33.06
C ALA A 191 -12.81 -7.64 33.16
N GLY A 192 -11.89 -7.77 32.21
CA GLY A 192 -10.62 -7.04 32.15
C GLY A 192 -10.41 -6.32 30.83
N MET A 193 -9.36 -5.49 30.77
CA MET A 193 -8.99 -4.73 29.57
C MET A 193 -7.84 -5.40 28.83
N VAL A 194 -7.95 -5.57 27.52
CA VAL A 194 -6.87 -6.11 26.67
C VAL A 194 -6.14 -4.97 25.97
N LEU A 195 -4.82 -4.93 26.13
CA LEU A 195 -3.94 -3.91 25.58
C LEU A 195 -2.82 -4.60 24.79
N GLN A 196 -3.03 -4.87 23.50
CA GLN A 196 -1.99 -5.40 22.61
C GLN A 196 -1.17 -4.26 21.99
N ASN A 197 0.14 -4.48 21.79
CA ASN A 197 0.96 -3.54 21.03
C ASN A 197 0.44 -3.41 19.59
N GLN A 198 0.39 -2.18 19.08
CA GLN A 198 -0.47 -1.71 17.98
C GLN A 198 -0.27 -2.35 16.60
N ALA A 199 0.64 -3.32 16.42
CA ALA A 199 0.89 -3.93 15.12
C ALA A 199 -0.15 -4.97 14.69
N ARG A 200 -0.90 -5.59 15.63
CA ARG A 200 -1.84 -6.70 15.30
C ARG A 200 -3.33 -6.32 15.24
N LEU A 201 -3.72 -5.13 15.71
CA LEU A 201 -5.13 -4.73 15.84
C LEU A 201 -5.81 -4.24 14.56
N LEU A 202 -5.14 -4.22 13.42
CA LEU A 202 -5.67 -3.56 12.21
C LEU A 202 -6.37 -4.50 11.21
N ARG A 203 -6.44 -5.82 11.46
CA ARG A 203 -6.97 -6.74 10.44
C ARG A 203 -7.93 -7.84 10.91
N ASP A 204 -8.32 -7.88 12.19
CA ASP A 204 -9.37 -8.82 12.58
C ASP A 204 -10.75 -8.19 12.35
N HIS A 205 -11.45 -8.78 11.38
CA HIS A 205 -12.82 -8.51 11.02
C HIS A 205 -13.74 -8.65 12.24
N GLU A 206 -14.08 -7.54 12.90
CA GLU A 206 -15.42 -7.27 13.49
C GLU A 206 -15.60 -5.89 14.17
N LEU A 207 -14.70 -4.91 13.98
CA LEU A 207 -14.92 -3.53 14.45
C LEU A 207 -14.79 -2.52 13.31
N SER A 208 -15.90 -2.31 12.60
CA SER A 208 -16.06 -1.42 11.44
C SER A 208 -15.93 0.09 11.74
N THR A 209 -15.26 0.50 12.81
CA THR A 209 -15.15 1.92 13.21
C THR A 209 -13.74 2.40 13.58
N CYS A 210 -12.70 1.54 13.54
CA CYS A 210 -11.33 1.99 13.76
C CYS A 210 -10.78 2.69 12.52
N LYS A 211 -10.76 4.03 12.53
CA LYS A 211 -9.98 4.81 11.56
C LYS A 211 -8.49 4.58 11.82
N VAL A 212 -7.81 3.91 10.90
CA VAL A 212 -6.35 3.82 10.88
C VAL A 212 -5.80 5.22 10.70
N TYR A 213 -5.07 5.73 11.69
CA TYR A 213 -4.38 7.00 11.58
C TYR A 213 -2.92 6.74 11.21
N ASN A 214 -2.59 6.96 9.94
CA ASN A 214 -1.21 6.93 9.49
C ASN A 214 -0.51 8.19 10.01
N VAL A 215 0.46 8.01 10.90
CA VAL A 215 1.30 9.12 11.37
C VAL A 215 2.18 9.57 10.22
N GLU A 216 1.96 10.80 9.75
CA GLU A 216 2.74 11.41 8.68
C GLU A 216 4.14 11.79 9.18
N THR A 217 5.10 11.86 8.25
CA THR A 217 6.42 12.44 8.51
C THR A 217 6.29 13.94 8.77
N LEU A 218 7.20 14.50 9.57
CA LEU A 218 7.25 15.93 9.85
C LEU A 218 7.42 16.74 8.56
N LYS A 219 6.72 17.88 8.47
CA LYS A 219 6.91 18.83 7.37
C LYS A 219 8.30 19.45 7.43
N ALA A 220 8.74 20.10 6.35
CA ALA A 220 10.09 20.64 6.25
C ALA A 220 10.42 21.64 7.38
N ASN A 221 9.46 22.49 7.74
CA ASN A 221 9.59 23.44 8.86
C ASN A 221 9.68 22.72 10.21
N GLU A 222 8.77 21.77 10.49
CA GLU A 222 8.76 20.98 11.73
C GLU A 222 10.02 20.11 11.85
N SER A 223 10.54 19.64 10.72
CA SER A 223 11.78 18.86 10.65
C SER A 223 12.99 19.72 11.00
N LEU A 224 13.09 20.90 10.40
CA LEU A 224 14.16 21.86 10.67
C LEU A 224 14.12 22.32 12.13
N GLU A 225 12.92 22.53 12.66
CA GLU A 225 12.72 22.92 14.05
C GLU A 225 13.18 21.83 15.02
N LEU A 226 12.71 20.59 14.84
CA LEU A 226 13.11 19.46 15.68
C LEU A 226 14.62 19.21 15.59
N PHE A 227 15.20 19.26 14.39
CA PHE A 227 16.64 19.15 14.23
C PHE A 227 17.39 20.28 14.94
N SER A 228 16.91 21.51 14.84
CA SER A 228 17.53 22.68 15.47
C SER A 228 17.49 22.62 17.00
N TRP A 229 16.40 22.10 17.57
CA TRP A 229 16.32 21.85 19.01
C TRP A 229 17.41 20.89 19.49
N HIS A 230 17.66 19.82 18.74
CA HIS A 230 18.69 18.84 19.09
C HIS A 230 20.12 19.28 18.74
N ALA A 231 20.30 20.15 17.75
CA ALA A 231 21.60 20.63 17.28
C ALA A 231 22.10 21.91 17.98
N PHE A 232 21.18 22.78 18.41
CA PHE A 232 21.49 24.11 18.95
C PHE A 232 20.80 24.39 20.30
N GLY A 233 19.83 23.58 20.73
CA GLY A 233 19.03 23.85 21.93
C GLY A 233 17.98 24.94 21.74
N GLN A 234 17.64 25.28 20.48
CA GLN A 234 16.66 26.31 20.13
C GLN A 234 15.92 25.94 18.83
N ALA A 235 14.72 26.49 18.63
CA ALA A 235 13.84 26.16 17.51
C ALA A 235 14.38 26.49 16.10
N HIS A 236 15.43 27.33 16.00
CA HIS A 236 15.97 27.80 14.73
C HIS A 236 17.50 27.63 14.68
N PRO A 237 18.08 27.35 13.50
CA PRO A 237 19.53 27.24 13.36
C PRO A 237 20.21 28.60 13.53
N CYS A 238 21.44 28.60 14.07
CA CYS A 238 22.29 29.80 14.09
C CYS A 238 22.61 30.26 12.65
N GLU A 239 22.79 31.56 12.40
CA GLU A 239 22.93 32.17 11.05
C GLU A 239 23.95 31.44 10.15
N ASP A 240 25.13 31.10 10.69
CA ASP A 240 26.19 30.42 9.95
C ASP A 240 25.87 28.95 9.58
N TYR A 241 24.86 28.36 10.23
CA TYR A 241 24.48 26.94 10.11
C TYR A 241 23.15 26.73 9.40
N VAL A 242 22.42 27.79 9.03
CA VAL A 242 21.07 27.71 8.41
C VAL A 242 21.05 26.78 7.20
N LYS A 243 21.89 27.06 6.20
CA LYS A 243 21.93 26.29 4.94
C LYS A 243 22.31 24.82 5.17
N LEU A 244 23.22 24.54 6.10
CA LEU A 244 23.64 23.17 6.41
C LEU A 244 22.52 22.43 7.15
N SER A 245 21.80 23.11 8.04
CA SER A 245 20.68 22.55 8.80
C SER A 245 19.49 22.22 7.90
N GLU A 246 19.16 23.09 6.95
CA GLU A 246 18.14 22.83 5.92
C GLU A 246 18.49 21.60 5.08
N LEU A 247 19.75 21.51 4.63
CA LEU A 247 20.21 20.37 3.84
C LEU A 247 20.18 19.06 4.64
N ILE A 248 20.58 19.06 5.91
CA ILE A 248 20.56 17.86 6.76
C ILE A 248 19.13 17.46 7.12
N ALA A 249 18.27 18.42 7.47
CA ALA A 249 16.86 18.16 7.78
C ALA A 249 16.10 17.62 6.57
N ASP A 250 16.34 18.18 5.36
CA ASP A 250 15.76 17.65 4.12
C ASP A 250 16.18 16.20 3.86
N ARG A 251 17.44 15.85 4.16
CA ARG A 251 17.93 14.47 4.00
C ARG A 251 17.26 13.48 4.96
N CYS A 252 16.74 13.93 6.09
CA CYS A 252 16.01 13.09 7.04
C CYS A 252 14.54 12.86 6.64
N LYS A 253 14.04 13.60 5.64
CA LYS A 253 12.68 13.50 5.08
C LYS A 253 11.58 13.40 6.14
N GLY A 254 11.70 14.21 7.19
CA GLY A 254 10.68 14.32 8.23
C GLY A 254 10.60 13.17 9.22
N LEU A 255 11.59 12.27 9.27
CA LEU A 255 11.66 11.23 10.31
C LEU A 255 12.15 11.81 11.64
N PRO A 256 11.31 11.88 12.71
CA PRO A 256 11.69 12.51 13.96
C PRO A 256 12.96 11.94 14.57
N LEU A 257 13.09 10.60 14.59
CA LEU A 257 14.24 9.93 15.17
C LEU A 257 15.55 10.22 14.43
N ALA A 258 15.50 10.34 13.10
CA ALA A 258 16.65 10.68 12.28
C ALA A 258 17.15 12.10 12.59
N LEU A 259 16.22 13.05 12.66
CA LEU A 259 16.48 14.44 13.00
C LEU A 259 17.07 14.59 14.40
N GLN A 260 16.55 13.84 15.38
CA GLN A 260 17.05 13.84 16.75
C GLN A 260 18.48 13.30 16.87
N VAL A 261 18.74 12.15 16.25
CA VAL A 261 20.07 11.49 16.30
C VAL A 261 21.11 12.37 15.62
N LEU A 262 20.83 12.87 14.42
CA LEU A 262 21.77 13.73 13.69
C LEU A 262 21.96 15.08 14.38
N GLY A 263 20.87 15.72 14.84
CA GLY A 263 20.95 16.97 15.58
C GLY A 263 21.83 16.82 16.83
N SER A 264 21.56 15.78 17.64
CA SER A 264 22.33 15.52 18.86
C SER A 264 23.81 15.19 18.58
N SER A 265 24.12 14.52 17.48
CA SER A 265 25.50 14.19 17.08
C SER A 265 26.32 15.43 16.67
N LEU A 266 25.65 16.46 16.19
CA LEU A 266 26.22 17.71 15.68
C LEU A 266 26.20 18.85 16.70
N PHE A 267 25.58 18.63 17.86
CA PHE A 267 25.52 19.58 18.96
C PHE A 267 26.92 20.02 19.40
N GLY A 268 27.16 21.33 19.41
CA GLY A 268 28.42 21.95 19.82
C GLY A 268 29.62 21.67 18.89
N ARG A 269 29.41 21.17 17.67
CA ARG A 269 30.47 20.91 16.68
C ARG A 269 30.73 22.12 15.79
N THR A 270 31.94 22.21 15.24
CA THR A 270 32.34 23.31 14.34
C THR A 270 31.72 23.20 12.96
N ILE A 271 31.62 24.31 12.23
CA ILE A 271 31.06 24.35 10.88
C ILE A 271 31.79 23.42 9.89
N ASP A 272 33.09 23.19 10.08
CA ASP A 272 33.87 22.27 9.24
C ASP A 272 33.50 20.80 9.52
N VAL A 273 33.18 20.47 10.78
CA VAL A 273 32.64 19.16 11.15
C VAL A 273 31.24 18.97 10.57
N TRP A 274 30.41 20.02 10.54
CA TRP A 274 29.10 19.99 9.89
C TRP A 274 29.19 19.80 8.38
N LYS A 275 30.09 20.53 7.70
CA LYS A 275 30.35 20.34 6.27
C LYS A 275 30.86 18.92 5.99
N SER A 276 31.81 18.45 6.79
CA SER A 276 32.34 17.07 6.67
C SER A 276 31.27 16.01 6.96
N ALA A 277 30.41 16.22 7.96
CA ALA A 277 29.29 15.33 8.26
C ALA A 277 28.26 15.33 7.13
N LEU A 278 27.97 16.48 6.53
CA LEU A 278 27.09 16.59 5.38
C LEU A 278 27.71 15.91 4.13
N GLU A 279 29.00 16.10 3.88
CA GLU A 279 29.72 15.37 2.80
C GLU A 279 29.76 13.87 3.08
N LYS A 280 29.92 13.44 4.34
CA LYS A 280 29.82 12.05 4.76
C LYS A 280 28.40 11.50 4.60
N LEU A 281 27.36 12.29 4.87
CA LEU A 281 25.96 11.95 4.62
C LEU A 281 25.62 11.93 3.12
N LYS A 282 26.37 12.68 2.29
CA LYS A 282 26.27 12.64 0.83
C LYS A 282 27.03 11.43 0.25
N ALA A 283 28.17 11.06 0.82
CA ALA A 283 29.06 10.01 0.33
C ALA A 283 28.76 8.61 0.89
N ILE A 284 28.09 8.52 2.04
CA ILE A 284 27.74 7.26 2.71
C ILE A 284 26.23 7.25 2.95
N PRO A 285 25.51 6.22 2.48
CA PRO A 285 24.15 5.97 2.94
C PRO A 285 24.19 5.51 4.41
N ASN A 286 24.08 6.48 5.32
CA ASN A 286 23.71 6.39 6.74
C ASN A 286 24.05 5.07 7.49
N ASN A 287 25.06 5.07 8.37
CA ASN A 287 25.36 3.88 9.19
C ASN A 287 24.71 3.85 10.59
N GLU A 288 24.16 4.96 11.10
CA GLU A 288 23.64 5.01 12.49
C GLU A 288 22.11 4.91 12.59
N ILE A 289 21.37 5.47 11.63
CA ILE A 289 19.90 5.43 11.65
C ILE A 289 19.35 4.07 11.12
N PRO A 290 19.95 3.47 10.09
CA PRO A 290 19.58 2.13 9.65
C PRO A 290 19.77 1.06 10.71
N GLN A 291 20.70 1.18 11.67
CA GLN A 291 20.81 0.17 12.74
C GLN A 291 19.56 0.07 13.62
N ARG A 292 18.88 1.19 13.89
CA ARG A 292 17.61 1.18 14.64
C ARG A 292 16.43 0.68 13.80
N LEU A 293 16.39 1.04 12.52
CA LEU A 293 15.37 0.54 11.58
C LEU A 293 15.59 -0.93 11.19
N ARG A 294 16.85 -1.39 11.26
CA ARG A 294 17.26 -2.75 10.94
C ARG A 294 16.65 -3.75 11.90
N ILE A 295 16.27 -3.36 13.12
CA ILE A 295 15.55 -4.24 14.05
C ILE A 295 14.29 -4.83 13.39
N SER A 296 13.54 -4.04 12.62
CA SER A 296 12.34 -4.52 11.91
C SER A 296 12.65 -5.50 10.78
N TYR A 297 13.81 -5.33 10.12
CA TYR A 297 14.33 -6.23 9.08
C TYR A 297 14.95 -7.50 9.66
N ASP A 298 15.76 -7.39 10.72
CA ASP A 298 16.37 -8.52 11.41
C ASP A 298 15.29 -9.39 12.07
N ALA A 299 14.19 -8.80 12.53
CA ALA A 299 13.05 -9.56 13.00
C ALA A 299 12.31 -10.35 11.89
N LEU A 300 12.69 -10.24 10.61
CA LEU A 300 12.23 -11.12 9.52
C LEU A 300 13.09 -12.40 9.41
N GLN A 301 14.08 -12.61 10.27
CA GLN A 301 14.99 -13.77 10.20
C GLN A 301 14.27 -15.13 10.20
N ASP A 302 13.08 -15.21 10.80
CA ASP A 302 12.25 -16.43 10.78
C ASP A 302 11.76 -16.80 9.38
N ASN A 303 11.85 -15.88 8.40
CA ASN A 303 11.53 -16.11 7.00
C ASN A 303 12.56 -15.44 6.06
N PRO A 304 13.61 -16.15 5.63
CA PRO A 304 14.65 -15.60 4.74
C PRO A 304 14.14 -15.23 3.35
N HIS A 305 12.96 -15.71 2.93
CA HIS A 305 12.31 -15.28 1.69
C HIS A 305 11.83 -13.83 1.79
N ASP A 306 11.30 -13.40 2.94
CA ASP A 306 10.78 -12.04 3.12
C ASP A 306 11.91 -11.01 3.19
N GLN A 307 13.05 -11.39 3.78
CA GLN A 307 14.27 -10.57 3.76
C GLN A 307 14.77 -10.35 2.33
N ASN A 308 14.90 -11.42 1.54
CA ASN A 308 15.33 -11.29 0.14
C ASN A 308 14.30 -10.53 -0.71
N LEU A 309 13.00 -10.73 -0.46
CA LEU A 309 11.94 -9.98 -1.10
C LEU A 309 12.08 -8.48 -0.82
N PHE A 310 12.28 -8.09 0.45
CA PHE A 310 12.52 -6.71 0.84
C PHE A 310 13.71 -6.10 0.07
N LEU A 311 14.84 -6.81 -0.02
CA LEU A 311 16.02 -6.35 -0.74
C LEU A 311 15.77 -6.22 -2.25
N HIS A 312 15.04 -7.15 -2.88
CA HIS A 312 14.66 -7.01 -4.29
C HIS A 312 13.77 -5.80 -4.51
N ILE A 313 12.80 -5.54 -3.64
CA ILE A 313 11.94 -4.36 -3.76
C ILE A 313 12.77 -3.08 -3.64
N ALA A 314 13.62 -2.96 -2.60
CA ALA A 314 14.47 -1.78 -2.38
C ALA A 314 15.43 -1.50 -3.55
N CYS A 315 15.98 -2.53 -4.17
CA CYS A 315 16.93 -2.41 -5.26
C CYS A 315 16.26 -2.17 -6.63
N PHE A 316 15.14 -2.83 -6.94
CA PHE A 316 14.63 -2.92 -8.32
C PHE A 316 13.15 -2.55 -8.50
N PHE A 317 12.32 -2.64 -7.47
CA PHE A 317 10.85 -2.58 -7.65
C PHE A 317 10.12 -1.46 -6.88
N VAL A 318 10.82 -0.56 -6.19
CA VAL A 318 10.18 0.62 -5.57
C VAL A 318 9.36 1.39 -6.61
N GLY A 319 8.10 1.71 -6.27
CA GLY A 319 7.18 2.47 -7.12
C GLY A 319 6.51 1.65 -8.24
N LYS A 320 6.76 0.33 -8.33
CA LYS A 320 6.09 -0.57 -9.28
C LYS A 320 4.77 -1.07 -8.69
N ARG A 321 3.83 -1.48 -9.56
CA ARG A 321 2.53 -2.04 -9.10
C ARG A 321 2.72 -3.37 -8.38
N LYS A 322 1.95 -3.61 -7.32
CA LYS A 322 1.96 -4.82 -6.49
C LYS A 322 1.79 -6.08 -7.33
N ASP A 323 0.81 -6.09 -8.23
CA ASP A 323 0.51 -7.26 -9.07
C ASP A 323 1.67 -7.59 -10.05
N TYR A 324 2.34 -6.56 -10.57
CA TYR A 324 3.53 -6.72 -11.39
C TYR A 324 4.70 -7.31 -10.59
N ILE A 325 4.96 -6.80 -9.38
CA ILE A 325 6.01 -7.31 -8.50
C ILE A 325 5.75 -8.78 -8.15
N VAL A 326 4.51 -9.10 -7.75
CA VAL A 326 4.08 -10.47 -7.43
C VAL A 326 4.37 -11.41 -8.59
N ARG A 327 3.93 -11.04 -9.80
CA ARG A 327 4.17 -11.82 -11.01
C ARG A 327 5.66 -12.10 -11.20
N VAL A 328 6.48 -11.05 -11.26
CA VAL A 328 7.92 -11.17 -11.55
C VAL A 328 8.64 -12.01 -10.49
N LEU A 329 8.42 -11.70 -9.22
CA LEU A 329 9.15 -12.35 -8.12
C LEU A 329 8.63 -13.75 -7.78
N ASP A 330 7.36 -14.07 -8.00
CA ASP A 330 6.89 -15.46 -7.90
C ASP A 330 7.52 -16.33 -9.01
N GLY A 331 7.82 -15.76 -10.18
CA GLY A 331 8.66 -16.40 -11.21
C GLY A 331 10.11 -16.61 -10.78
N CYS A 332 10.55 -15.90 -9.75
CA CYS A 332 11.79 -16.07 -9.02
C CYS A 332 11.60 -16.88 -7.72
N ASP A 333 10.59 -17.75 -7.66
CA ASP A 333 10.37 -18.69 -6.55
C ASP A 333 10.15 -17.99 -5.18
N PHE A 334 9.62 -16.77 -5.19
CA PHE A 334 9.17 -16.07 -3.98
C PHE A 334 7.69 -16.32 -3.71
N PHE A 335 7.28 -16.17 -2.45
CA PHE A 335 5.86 -16.13 -2.04
C PHE A 335 5.43 -14.68 -1.88
N THR A 336 5.43 -13.93 -2.98
CA THR A 336 5.46 -12.46 -2.95
C THR A 336 4.20 -11.84 -2.36
N ILE A 337 3.03 -12.46 -2.54
CA ILE A 337 1.78 -11.96 -1.96
C ILE A 337 1.90 -11.93 -0.43
N VAL A 338 2.18 -13.08 0.19
CA VAL A 338 2.32 -13.20 1.65
C VAL A 338 3.49 -12.36 2.14
N GLY A 339 4.62 -12.36 1.41
CA GLY A 339 5.78 -11.57 1.78
C GLY A 339 5.51 -10.06 1.77
N ILE A 340 4.79 -9.52 0.78
CA ILE A 340 4.40 -8.10 0.77
C ILE A 340 3.48 -7.77 1.95
N GLU A 341 2.54 -8.67 2.31
CA GLU A 341 1.70 -8.48 3.50
C GLU A 341 2.51 -8.45 4.79
N ASN A 342 3.50 -9.33 4.93
CA ASN A 342 4.41 -9.35 6.08
C ASN A 342 5.25 -8.07 6.17
N LEU A 343 5.68 -7.52 5.02
CA LEU A 343 6.40 -6.25 4.97
C LEU A 343 5.49 -5.05 5.31
N LEU A 344 4.21 -5.09 4.91
CA LEU A 344 3.21 -4.08 5.26
C LEU A 344 2.93 -4.07 6.78
N ASP A 345 2.76 -5.25 7.39
CA ASP A 345 2.54 -5.39 8.84
C ASP A 345 3.67 -4.80 9.69
N ARG A 346 4.86 -4.70 9.11
CA ARG A 346 6.07 -4.17 9.75
C ARG A 346 6.40 -2.75 9.29
N CYS A 347 5.51 -2.12 8.53
CA CYS A 347 5.68 -0.77 7.97
C CYS A 347 6.98 -0.61 7.16
N LEU A 348 7.49 -1.69 6.57
CA LEU A 348 8.70 -1.68 5.73
C LEU A 348 8.38 -1.25 4.29
N VAL A 349 7.14 -1.43 3.87
CA VAL A 349 6.60 -0.96 2.59
C VAL A 349 5.22 -0.34 2.82
N THR A 350 4.75 0.44 1.85
CA THR A 350 3.36 0.93 1.78
C THR A 350 2.79 0.62 0.40
N VAL A 351 1.47 0.52 0.28
CA VAL A 351 0.78 0.40 -1.02
C VAL A 351 -0.13 1.61 -1.19
N ASP A 352 0.06 2.36 -2.27
CA ASP A 352 -0.78 3.52 -2.57
C ASP A 352 -2.13 3.13 -3.21
N GLU A 353 -2.99 4.13 -3.43
CA GLU A 353 -4.29 3.95 -4.07
C GLU A 353 -4.19 3.36 -5.49
N ASN A 354 -3.05 3.57 -6.16
CA ASN A 354 -2.76 3.03 -7.50
C ASN A 354 -2.15 1.61 -7.44
N GLN A 355 -2.19 0.96 -6.27
CA GLN A 355 -1.60 -0.35 -6.02
C GLN A 355 -0.08 -0.38 -6.24
N LYS A 356 0.64 0.75 -6.13
CA LYS A 356 2.10 0.78 -6.21
C LYS A 356 2.72 0.53 -4.85
N VAL A 357 3.72 -0.34 -4.82
CA VAL A 357 4.51 -0.64 -3.61
C VAL A 357 5.59 0.42 -3.47
N ASN A 358 5.52 1.21 -2.41
CA ASN A 358 6.46 2.26 -2.09
C ASN A 358 7.27 1.90 -0.84
N MET A 359 8.47 2.45 -0.74
CA MET A 359 9.31 2.38 0.45
C MET A 359 9.69 3.80 0.85
N HIS A 360 9.64 4.10 2.14
CA HIS A 360 10.22 5.34 2.63
C HIS A 360 11.71 5.38 2.27
N GLN A 361 12.23 6.54 1.86
CA GLN A 361 13.61 6.67 1.36
C GLN A 361 14.64 6.06 2.32
N MET A 362 14.52 6.32 3.62
CA MET A 362 15.44 5.75 4.62
C MET A 362 15.34 4.23 4.78
N ILE A 363 14.17 3.63 4.56
CA ILE A 363 13.99 2.16 4.58
C ILE A 363 14.60 1.56 3.31
N CYS A 364 14.39 2.20 2.17
CA CYS A 364 15.02 1.83 0.91
C CYS A 364 16.56 1.93 1.02
N ASP A 365 17.08 3.01 1.59
CA ASP A 365 18.51 3.22 1.83
C ASP A 365 19.08 2.19 2.79
N MET A 366 18.33 1.82 3.86
CA MET A 366 18.70 0.71 4.75
C MET A 366 18.81 -0.61 3.98
N GLY A 367 17.84 -0.95 3.13
CA GLY A 367 17.89 -2.17 2.31
C GLY A 367 19.11 -2.20 1.40
N ARG A 368 19.41 -1.07 0.75
CA ARG A 368 20.60 -0.92 -0.09
C ARG A 368 21.90 -0.97 0.71
N GLU A 369 21.93 -0.43 1.93
CA GLU A 369 23.09 -0.48 2.81
C GLU A 369 23.36 -1.90 3.32
N ILE A 370 22.32 -2.69 3.61
CA ILE A 370 22.47 -4.11 3.93
C ILE A 370 23.22 -4.84 2.81
N VAL A 371 22.91 -4.56 1.54
CA VAL A 371 23.64 -5.13 0.41
C VAL A 371 25.08 -4.60 0.31
N ARG A 372 25.33 -3.32 0.61
CA ARG A 372 26.70 -2.77 0.65
C ARG A 372 27.55 -3.41 1.74
N LEU A 373 26.96 -3.81 2.85
CA LEU A 373 27.64 -4.48 3.96
C LEU A 373 28.04 -5.94 3.65
N GLU A 374 27.45 -6.58 2.62
CA GLU A 374 27.86 -7.91 2.17
C GLU A 374 29.32 -7.92 1.69
N SER A 375 29.75 -6.85 0.99
CA SER A 375 31.11 -6.70 0.50
C SER A 375 31.43 -5.24 0.17
N LYS A 376 32.66 -4.82 0.52
CA LYS A 376 33.21 -3.53 0.08
C LYS A 376 33.32 -3.46 -1.44
N GLU A 377 33.71 -4.57 -2.08
CA GLU A 377 33.83 -4.71 -3.52
C GLU A 377 32.44 -4.94 -4.15
N PRO A 378 31.96 -4.03 -5.03
CA PRO A 378 30.65 -4.13 -5.67
C PRO A 378 30.42 -5.46 -6.41
N GLU A 379 31.42 -5.98 -7.10
CA GLU A 379 31.35 -7.21 -7.89
C GLU A 379 31.07 -8.47 -7.07
N LYS A 380 31.24 -8.41 -5.74
CA LYS A 380 30.97 -9.50 -4.79
C LYS A 380 29.62 -9.35 -4.06
N ARG A 381 28.85 -8.30 -4.31
CA ARG A 381 27.52 -8.09 -3.69
C ARG A 381 26.45 -8.91 -4.42
N SER A 382 25.36 -9.22 -3.70
CA SER A 382 24.22 -9.97 -4.23
C SER A 382 23.38 -9.17 -5.21
N ARG A 383 23.29 -7.85 -5.03
CA ARG A 383 22.45 -6.97 -5.86
C ARG A 383 23.25 -5.75 -6.28
N LEU A 384 23.15 -5.45 -7.56
CA LEU A 384 23.70 -4.26 -8.20
C LEU A 384 22.54 -3.49 -8.83
N TRP A 385 22.16 -2.36 -8.24
CA TRP A 385 21.06 -1.51 -8.73
C TRP A 385 21.62 -0.24 -9.37
N ASN A 386 20.82 0.47 -10.17
CA ASN A 386 21.22 1.74 -10.75
C ASN A 386 21.50 2.76 -9.63
N ASP A 387 22.78 2.96 -9.32
CA ASP A 387 23.28 4.01 -8.47
C ASP A 387 24.09 5.02 -9.30
N THR A 388 24.33 6.20 -8.72
CA THR A 388 25.08 7.29 -9.37
C THR A 388 26.55 6.96 -9.58
N ASP A 389 27.05 5.88 -8.97
CA ASP A 389 28.47 5.66 -8.74
C ASP A 389 29.12 4.82 -9.86
N SER A 390 28.36 4.49 -10.92
CA SER A 390 28.86 3.81 -12.12
C SER A 390 29.51 2.44 -11.84
N PHE A 391 29.25 1.82 -10.69
CA PHE A 391 29.84 0.52 -10.35
C PHE A 391 29.41 -0.56 -11.34
N ASN A 392 28.13 -0.59 -11.69
CA ASN A 392 27.58 -1.61 -12.59
C ASN A 392 28.19 -1.50 -13.99
N PHE A 393 28.48 -0.27 -14.43
CA PHE A 393 29.20 0.00 -15.66
C PHE A 393 30.62 -0.58 -15.61
N ASN A 394 31.37 -0.34 -14.52
CA ASN A 394 32.73 -0.89 -14.36
C ASN A 394 32.71 -2.42 -14.28
N VAL A 395 31.78 -3.00 -13.53
CA VAL A 395 31.61 -4.46 -13.40
C VAL A 395 31.42 -5.14 -14.76
N LEU A 396 30.58 -4.55 -15.63
CA LEU A 396 30.34 -5.07 -16.98
C LEU A 396 31.50 -4.77 -17.95
N ARG A 397 32.13 -3.59 -17.85
CA ARG A 397 33.27 -3.18 -18.70
C ARG A 397 34.51 -4.06 -18.45
N GLU A 398 34.83 -4.27 -17.18
CA GLU A 398 36.01 -5.00 -16.71
C GLU A 398 35.76 -6.51 -16.58
N LYS A 399 34.51 -6.95 -16.72
CA LYS A 399 34.09 -8.36 -16.58
C LYS A 399 34.45 -8.93 -15.21
N SER A 400 34.38 -8.10 -14.17
CA SER A 400 34.76 -8.46 -12.81
C SER A 400 33.64 -9.14 -12.03
N GLY A 401 32.42 -9.15 -12.56
CA GLY A 401 31.24 -9.76 -11.93
C GLY A 401 31.47 -11.19 -11.45
N THR A 402 30.86 -11.53 -10.32
CA THR A 402 31.04 -12.83 -9.65
C THR A 402 29.73 -13.60 -9.53
N GLU A 403 29.82 -14.84 -9.07
CA GLU A 403 28.68 -15.73 -8.87
C GLU A 403 27.75 -15.32 -7.72
N THR A 404 28.10 -14.30 -6.94
CA THR A 404 27.22 -13.81 -5.86
C THR A 404 26.09 -12.93 -6.39
N ILE A 405 26.25 -12.32 -7.56
CA ILE A 405 25.28 -11.39 -8.13
C ILE A 405 24.02 -12.15 -8.56
N GLU A 406 22.91 -11.86 -7.90
CA GLU A 406 21.56 -12.38 -8.18
C GLU A 406 20.69 -11.41 -8.98
N GLY A 407 20.96 -10.10 -8.85
CA GLY A 407 20.27 -9.06 -9.61
C GLY A 407 21.21 -7.95 -10.06
N LEU A 408 21.05 -7.51 -11.32
CA LEU A 408 21.85 -6.44 -11.92
C LEU A 408 20.96 -5.49 -12.71
N ALA A 409 21.06 -4.19 -12.44
CA ALA A 409 20.48 -3.13 -13.25
C ALA A 409 21.57 -2.22 -13.79
N LEU A 410 21.54 -1.89 -15.09
CA LEU A 410 22.37 -0.85 -15.68
C LEU A 410 21.50 0.05 -16.56
N ASP A 411 21.61 1.36 -16.35
CA ASP A 411 21.01 2.38 -17.20
C ASP A 411 22.08 3.36 -17.69
N MET A 412 22.31 3.37 -19.00
CA MET A 412 23.32 4.22 -19.63
C MET A 412 22.87 5.67 -19.82
N HIS A 413 21.57 5.98 -19.70
CA HIS A 413 21.06 7.35 -19.78
C HIS A 413 21.51 8.19 -18.57
N MET A 414 21.69 7.55 -17.41
CA MET A 414 22.20 8.22 -16.20
C MET A 414 23.68 8.62 -16.29
N HIS A 415 24.44 8.01 -17.20
CA HIS A 415 25.87 8.28 -17.38
C HIS A 415 26.15 9.40 -18.42
N SER A 416 25.16 9.82 -19.21
CA SER A 416 25.35 10.88 -20.22
C SER A 416 25.38 12.30 -19.63
N VAL A 417 24.87 12.50 -18.41
CA VAL A 417 24.72 13.84 -17.82
C VAL A 417 26.04 14.38 -17.26
N ASN A 418 26.98 13.51 -16.85
CA ASN A 418 28.24 13.91 -16.22
C ASN A 418 29.49 13.70 -17.08
N THR A 419 29.34 13.28 -18.33
CA THR A 419 30.46 13.14 -19.27
C THR A 419 30.06 13.68 -20.65
N PRO A 420 30.79 14.68 -21.21
CA PRO A 420 30.47 15.24 -22.51
C PRO A 420 30.87 14.25 -23.62
N TRP A 421 29.97 13.35 -23.98
CA TRP A 421 30.16 12.49 -25.15
C TRP A 421 29.86 13.32 -26.39
N ARG A 422 30.88 13.49 -27.24
CA ARG A 422 30.65 13.88 -28.64
C ARG A 422 29.85 12.76 -29.28
N ASP A 423 28.80 13.12 -30.01
CA ASP A 423 28.08 12.24 -30.93
C ASP A 423 29.08 11.31 -31.66
N SER A 424 29.05 10.00 -31.38
CA SER A 424 29.29 8.86 -32.33
C SER A 424 29.77 7.53 -31.71
N ASP A 425 30.23 7.44 -30.45
CA ASP A 425 30.72 6.15 -29.91
C ASP A 425 29.80 5.57 -28.82
N MET A 426 28.78 4.81 -29.24
CA MET A 426 28.03 3.96 -28.29
C MET A 426 28.97 2.94 -27.64
N ILE A 427 28.99 2.89 -26.31
CA ILE A 427 29.78 1.91 -25.57
C ILE A 427 29.14 0.52 -25.71
N VAL A 428 29.89 -0.40 -26.31
CA VAL A 428 29.45 -1.79 -26.53
C VAL A 428 30.18 -2.75 -25.59
N PHE A 429 29.44 -3.40 -24.71
CA PHE A 429 29.95 -4.39 -23.77
C PHE A 429 30.17 -5.75 -24.45
N LYS A 430 31.02 -6.61 -23.87
CA LYS A 430 31.18 -8.00 -24.35
C LYS A 430 30.29 -8.93 -23.54
N THR A 431 29.58 -9.86 -24.19
CA THR A 431 28.69 -10.83 -23.51
C THR A 431 29.41 -11.68 -22.44
N THR A 432 30.69 -11.98 -22.64
CA THR A 432 31.59 -12.61 -21.65
C THR A 432 31.65 -11.92 -20.27
N ALA A 433 31.13 -10.70 -20.12
CA ALA A 433 30.98 -10.05 -18.82
C ALA A 433 30.04 -10.84 -17.88
N PHE A 434 29.10 -11.61 -18.43
CA PHE A 434 28.15 -12.41 -17.65
C PHE A 434 28.64 -13.83 -17.35
N ALA A 435 29.76 -14.27 -17.92
CA ALA A 435 30.24 -15.66 -17.87
C ALA A 435 30.38 -16.20 -16.43
N ARG A 436 30.71 -15.34 -15.46
CA ARG A 436 30.90 -15.70 -14.05
C ARG A 436 29.67 -15.44 -13.17
N MET A 437 28.64 -14.77 -13.68
CA MET A 437 27.43 -14.39 -12.92
C MET A 437 26.37 -15.50 -12.95
N SER A 438 26.74 -16.71 -12.53
CA SER A 438 25.91 -17.91 -12.68
C SER A 438 24.60 -17.90 -11.88
N LYS A 439 24.53 -17.11 -10.79
CA LYS A 439 23.33 -16.94 -9.96
C LYS A 439 22.42 -15.78 -10.38
N LEU A 440 22.74 -15.06 -11.46
CA LEU A 440 21.93 -13.92 -11.89
C LEU A 440 20.54 -14.38 -12.34
N ARG A 441 19.50 -13.79 -11.73
CA ARG A 441 18.08 -14.10 -11.97
C ARG A 441 17.31 -12.89 -12.50
N LEU A 442 17.70 -11.69 -12.09
CA LEU A 442 17.07 -10.42 -12.45
C LEU A 442 18.06 -9.57 -13.23
N LEU A 443 17.74 -9.23 -14.48
CA LEU A 443 18.57 -8.35 -15.30
C LEU A 443 17.74 -7.22 -15.88
N HIS A 444 18.10 -5.99 -15.53
CA HIS A 444 17.53 -4.76 -16.08
C HIS A 444 18.60 -3.99 -16.87
N LEU A 445 18.35 -3.74 -18.14
CA LEU A 445 19.24 -3.04 -19.04
C LEU A 445 18.48 -1.90 -19.71
N SER A 446 19.09 -0.72 -19.76
CA SER A 446 18.50 0.46 -20.39
C SER A 446 19.58 1.17 -21.20
N HIS A 447 19.35 1.31 -22.51
CA HIS A 447 20.30 1.92 -23.45
C HIS A 447 21.67 1.20 -23.50
N VAL A 448 21.68 -0.12 -23.31
CA VAL A 448 22.90 -0.96 -23.29
C VAL A 448 23.03 -1.80 -24.56
N GLN A 449 24.24 -1.87 -25.12
CA GLN A 449 24.59 -2.75 -26.24
C GLN A 449 25.62 -3.80 -25.87
N PHE A 450 25.44 -5.03 -26.38
CA PHE A 450 26.38 -6.13 -26.22
C PHE A 450 26.85 -6.70 -27.57
N LYS A 451 28.10 -7.16 -27.62
CA LYS A 451 28.69 -7.92 -28.72
C LYS A 451 29.29 -9.25 -28.23
N GLY A 452 29.25 -10.25 -29.09
CA GLY A 452 29.77 -11.60 -28.79
C GLY A 452 28.67 -12.67 -28.83
N CYS A 453 28.99 -13.82 -28.26
CA CYS A 453 28.07 -14.97 -28.15
C CYS A 453 27.10 -14.76 -26.99
N TYR A 454 25.79 -14.83 -27.23
CA TYR A 454 24.77 -14.66 -26.21
C TYR A 454 24.59 -15.90 -25.32
N GLU A 455 25.20 -17.05 -25.66
CA GLU A 455 25.26 -18.24 -24.78
C GLU A 455 25.95 -17.95 -23.43
N GLU A 456 26.76 -16.91 -23.37
CA GLU A 456 27.45 -16.42 -22.17
C GLU A 456 26.49 -15.76 -21.16
N PHE A 457 25.25 -15.47 -21.55
CA PHE A 457 24.25 -14.95 -20.61
C PHE A 457 23.88 -16.01 -19.55
N PRO A 458 23.46 -15.59 -18.36
CA PRO A 458 23.19 -16.52 -17.27
C PRO A 458 21.99 -17.42 -17.57
N LYS A 459 22.22 -18.74 -17.64
CA LYS A 459 21.16 -19.76 -17.88
C LYS A 459 20.09 -19.80 -16.78
N GLY A 460 20.37 -19.19 -15.63
CA GLY A 460 19.46 -19.07 -14.48
C GLY A 460 18.46 -17.91 -14.58
N LEU A 461 18.53 -17.07 -15.61
CA LEU A 461 17.75 -15.84 -15.70
C LEU A 461 16.23 -16.12 -15.66
N ARG A 462 15.51 -15.33 -14.86
CA ARG A 462 14.05 -15.42 -14.66
C ARG A 462 13.31 -14.18 -15.17
N TRP A 463 13.94 -13.02 -15.04
CA TRP A 463 13.42 -11.74 -15.51
C TRP A 463 14.50 -11.00 -16.31
N LEU A 464 14.14 -10.61 -17.52
CA LEU A 464 14.95 -9.81 -18.42
C LEU A 464 14.14 -8.59 -18.85
N CYS A 465 14.51 -7.43 -18.32
CA CYS A 465 14.03 -6.13 -18.78
C CYS A 465 15.15 -5.47 -19.58
N TRP A 466 14.91 -5.17 -20.86
CA TRP A 466 15.88 -4.56 -21.75
C TRP A 466 15.23 -3.46 -22.57
N LEU A 467 15.24 -2.25 -22.01
CA LEU A 467 14.72 -1.05 -22.65
C LEU A 467 15.60 -0.67 -23.86
N GLU A 468 14.95 -0.35 -24.97
CA GLU A 468 15.61 0.00 -26.25
C GLU A 468 16.53 -1.10 -26.79
N PHE A 469 16.04 -2.34 -26.85
CA PHE A 469 16.82 -3.45 -27.37
C PHE A 469 17.27 -3.17 -28.83
N PRO A 470 18.59 -3.26 -29.12
CA PRO A 470 19.16 -2.72 -30.36
C PRO A 470 19.01 -3.66 -31.57
N LEU A 471 18.80 -4.96 -31.35
CA LEU A 471 18.79 -5.94 -32.44
C LEU A 471 17.39 -6.09 -33.06
N LYS A 472 17.39 -6.45 -34.35
CA LYS A 472 16.14 -6.65 -35.13
C LYS A 472 15.38 -7.93 -34.75
N SER A 473 16.03 -8.86 -34.06
CA SER A 473 15.44 -10.09 -33.55
C SER A 473 16.22 -10.58 -32.34
N LEU A 474 15.59 -11.43 -31.52
CA LEU A 474 16.29 -12.09 -30.41
C LEU A 474 17.40 -13.02 -30.95
N PRO A 475 18.60 -13.02 -30.35
CA PRO A 475 19.64 -13.99 -30.68
C PRO A 475 19.17 -15.41 -30.37
N SER A 476 19.38 -16.34 -31.30
CA SER A 476 18.94 -17.74 -31.16
C SER A 476 19.70 -18.52 -30.07
N ASP A 477 20.87 -18.01 -29.70
CA ASP A 477 21.81 -18.56 -28.73
C ASP A 477 21.64 -17.95 -27.33
N LEU A 478 20.71 -16.99 -27.16
CA LEU A 478 20.37 -16.44 -25.85
C LEU A 478 19.62 -17.51 -25.00
N PRO A 479 20.10 -17.87 -23.80
CA PRO A 479 19.47 -18.87 -22.96
C PRO A 479 18.18 -18.33 -22.33
N LEU A 480 17.05 -18.74 -22.88
CA LEU A 480 15.71 -18.27 -22.50
C LEU A 480 14.86 -19.36 -21.83
N GLU A 481 15.35 -20.61 -21.69
CA GLU A 481 14.54 -21.77 -21.31
C GLU A 481 13.92 -21.66 -19.91
N ARG A 482 14.58 -20.92 -19.01
CA ARG A 482 14.11 -20.66 -17.65
C ARG A 482 13.50 -19.27 -17.47
N LEU A 483 13.49 -18.44 -18.53
CA LEU A 483 12.98 -17.09 -18.46
C LEU A 483 11.46 -17.12 -18.27
N VAL A 484 10.97 -16.36 -17.28
CA VAL A 484 9.55 -16.27 -16.96
C VAL A 484 8.97 -14.93 -17.46
N TYR A 485 9.78 -13.87 -17.43
CA TYR A 485 9.41 -12.53 -17.84
C TYR A 485 10.41 -11.96 -18.84
N LEU A 486 9.91 -11.61 -20.03
CA LEU A 486 10.65 -10.90 -21.06
C LEU A 486 10.01 -9.54 -21.30
N GLU A 487 10.73 -8.48 -20.97
CA GLU A 487 10.30 -7.09 -21.17
C GLU A 487 11.33 -6.39 -22.04
N MET A 488 10.94 -5.98 -23.24
CA MET A 488 11.81 -5.26 -24.17
C MET A 488 11.04 -4.14 -24.86
N PRO A 489 10.53 -3.15 -24.12
CA PRO A 489 9.81 -2.05 -24.73
C PRO A 489 10.77 -1.11 -25.48
N HIS A 490 10.22 -0.31 -26.39
CA HIS A 490 10.94 0.64 -27.24
C HIS A 490 12.01 -0.02 -28.14
N SER A 491 11.81 -1.30 -28.50
CA SER A 491 12.82 -2.07 -29.22
C SER A 491 12.78 -1.86 -30.73
N ASN A 492 13.95 -2.02 -31.37
CA ASN A 492 14.08 -2.01 -32.83
C ASN A 492 13.77 -3.37 -33.48
N MET A 493 13.05 -4.24 -32.75
CA MET A 493 12.71 -5.58 -33.19
C MET A 493 11.70 -5.57 -34.33
N ARG A 494 11.90 -6.48 -35.29
CA ARG A 494 10.98 -6.76 -36.39
C ARG A 494 10.31 -8.12 -36.25
N GLN A 495 11.04 -9.10 -35.72
CA GLN A 495 10.59 -10.48 -35.48
C GLN A 495 11.13 -10.94 -34.11
N VAL A 496 10.26 -11.48 -33.25
CA VAL A 496 10.62 -11.81 -31.86
C VAL A 496 11.24 -13.20 -31.75
N PHE A 497 10.49 -14.25 -32.08
CA PHE A 497 10.87 -15.65 -31.81
C PHE A 497 11.50 -16.37 -33.01
N LYS A 498 12.14 -15.64 -33.92
CA LYS A 498 12.76 -16.26 -35.10
C LYS A 498 13.94 -17.15 -34.70
N GLY A 499 13.85 -18.45 -34.98
CA GLY A 499 14.92 -19.41 -34.68
C GLY A 499 15.04 -19.76 -33.19
N ILE A 500 14.13 -19.27 -32.35
CA ILE A 500 14.05 -19.62 -30.93
C ILE A 500 13.33 -20.97 -30.78
N LYS A 501 13.79 -21.77 -29.82
CA LYS A 501 13.20 -23.08 -29.48
C LYS A 501 12.02 -22.92 -28.50
N TYR A 502 11.56 -24.05 -27.96
CA TYR A 502 10.48 -24.15 -27.00
C TYR A 502 10.82 -23.51 -25.64
N LEU A 503 9.98 -22.59 -25.16
CA LEU A 503 10.13 -21.80 -23.92
C LEU A 503 8.96 -22.08 -22.95
N PRO A 504 9.03 -23.16 -22.15
CA PRO A 504 7.92 -23.57 -21.29
C PRO A 504 7.74 -22.69 -20.05
N ALA A 505 8.79 -22.00 -19.59
CA ALA A 505 8.73 -21.18 -18.38
C ALA A 505 8.15 -19.78 -18.63
N LEU A 506 8.11 -19.32 -19.89
CA LEU A 506 7.76 -17.94 -20.23
C LEU A 506 6.26 -17.69 -20.02
N LYS A 507 5.95 -16.71 -19.15
CA LYS A 507 4.59 -16.33 -18.76
C LYS A 507 4.22 -14.93 -19.20
N ASN A 508 5.18 -14.01 -19.31
CA ASN A 508 4.91 -12.64 -19.72
C ASN A 508 5.87 -12.20 -20.82
N VAL A 509 5.31 -11.56 -21.84
CA VAL A 509 6.06 -10.89 -22.90
C VAL A 509 5.54 -9.48 -23.04
N ASP A 510 6.40 -8.50 -22.84
CA ASP A 510 6.14 -7.08 -23.07
C ASP A 510 7.11 -6.55 -24.13
N LEU A 511 6.55 -6.07 -25.23
CA LEU A 511 7.28 -5.47 -26.35
C LEU A 511 6.70 -4.09 -26.69
N GLY A 512 6.09 -3.41 -25.71
CA GLY A 512 5.43 -2.13 -25.89
C GLY A 512 6.33 -1.08 -26.57
N HIS A 513 5.74 -0.16 -27.33
CA HIS A 513 6.41 0.89 -28.10
C HIS A 513 7.46 0.38 -29.10
N SER A 514 7.44 -0.90 -29.47
CA SER A 514 8.31 -1.45 -30.52
C SER A 514 7.75 -1.10 -31.91
N HIS A 515 7.93 0.14 -32.35
CA HIS A 515 7.31 0.67 -33.59
C HIS A 515 7.77 -0.03 -34.88
N CYS A 516 8.91 -0.76 -34.84
CA CYS A 516 9.42 -1.54 -35.97
C CYS A 516 8.83 -2.97 -36.06
N LEU A 517 8.07 -3.40 -35.07
CA LEU A 517 7.53 -4.75 -35.00
C LEU A 517 6.43 -4.92 -36.04
N THR A 518 6.65 -5.79 -37.03
CA THR A 518 5.70 -6.01 -38.14
C THR A 518 4.86 -7.26 -37.96
N GLU A 519 5.44 -8.29 -37.35
CA GLU A 519 4.81 -9.59 -37.12
C GLU A 519 5.32 -10.23 -35.82
N ILE A 520 4.45 -11.01 -35.18
CA ILE A 520 4.85 -11.90 -34.09
C ILE A 520 4.70 -13.33 -34.56
N SER A 521 5.79 -14.09 -34.47
CA SER A 521 5.86 -15.49 -34.90
C SER A 521 5.09 -16.44 -33.96
N ASN A 522 5.01 -17.70 -34.37
CA ASN A 522 4.21 -18.77 -33.77
C ASN A 522 4.32 -18.91 -32.22
N PHE A 523 3.19 -18.72 -31.52
CA PHE A 523 3.05 -18.90 -30.07
C PHE A 523 3.14 -20.36 -29.58
N SER A 524 3.25 -21.35 -30.46
CA SER A 524 3.47 -22.75 -30.09
C SER A 524 4.76 -22.97 -29.29
N LEU A 525 5.71 -22.03 -29.41
CA LEU A 525 6.96 -22.03 -28.65
C LEU A 525 6.76 -21.59 -27.19
N VAL A 526 5.67 -20.88 -26.85
CA VAL A 526 5.43 -20.24 -25.55
C VAL A 526 4.05 -20.64 -24.98
N PRO A 527 3.78 -21.95 -24.76
CA PRO A 527 2.42 -22.43 -24.50
C PRO A 527 1.83 -21.97 -23.15
N ASN A 528 2.68 -21.53 -22.21
CA ASN A 528 2.28 -21.13 -20.86
C ASN A 528 2.16 -19.61 -20.70
N LEU A 529 2.12 -18.85 -21.79
CA LEU A 529 2.00 -17.40 -21.76
C LEU A 529 0.67 -16.98 -21.08
N GLU A 530 0.79 -16.11 -20.08
CA GLU A 530 -0.30 -15.55 -19.27
C GLU A 530 -0.58 -14.09 -19.64
N SER A 531 0.41 -13.35 -20.15
CA SER A 531 0.27 -11.94 -20.52
C SER A 531 1.13 -11.57 -21.72
N LEU A 532 0.51 -10.88 -22.70
CA LEU A 532 1.15 -10.36 -23.90
C LEU A 532 0.84 -8.87 -24.06
N VAL A 533 1.87 -8.03 -24.00
CA VAL A 533 1.77 -6.57 -24.11
C VAL A 533 2.51 -6.10 -25.36
N LEU A 534 1.77 -5.51 -26.29
CA LEU A 534 2.22 -4.98 -27.58
C LEU A 534 1.70 -3.55 -27.79
N GLU A 535 1.58 -2.81 -26.69
CA GLU A 535 1.13 -1.42 -26.71
C GLU A 535 1.98 -0.60 -27.70
N ASP A 536 1.36 0.24 -28.51
CA ASP A 536 1.99 1.18 -29.43
C ASP A 536 2.99 0.53 -30.44
N CYS A 537 2.77 -0.75 -30.76
CA CYS A 537 3.43 -1.42 -31.89
C CYS A 537 2.77 -0.99 -33.22
N SER A 538 3.01 0.25 -33.62
CA SER A 538 2.35 0.92 -34.77
C SER A 538 2.58 0.27 -36.14
N SER A 539 3.63 -0.56 -36.29
CA SER A 539 3.86 -1.32 -37.52
C SER A 539 3.26 -2.73 -37.55
N LEU A 540 2.65 -3.18 -36.45
CA LEU A 540 2.13 -4.54 -36.33
C LEU A 540 0.90 -4.69 -37.23
N VAL A 541 0.95 -5.64 -38.16
CA VAL A 541 -0.12 -5.85 -39.15
C VAL A 541 -1.07 -6.98 -38.75
N ASP A 542 -0.53 -8.04 -38.16
CA ASP A 542 -1.29 -9.23 -37.79
C ASP A 542 -0.69 -9.92 -36.56
N VAL A 543 -1.53 -10.63 -35.83
CA VAL A 543 -1.16 -11.49 -34.69
C VAL A 543 -1.40 -12.94 -35.11
N HIS A 544 -0.34 -13.76 -35.05
CA HIS A 544 -0.38 -15.13 -35.56
C HIS A 544 -1.53 -15.96 -34.96
N GLU A 545 -2.19 -16.76 -35.81
CA GLU A 545 -3.41 -17.51 -35.46
C GLU A 545 -3.26 -18.50 -34.29
N SER A 546 -2.03 -18.94 -34.02
CA SER A 546 -1.72 -19.82 -32.89
C SER A 546 -1.89 -19.15 -31.53
N ILE A 547 -2.17 -17.84 -31.46
CA ILE A 547 -2.56 -17.17 -30.22
C ILE A 547 -3.75 -17.86 -29.55
N GLY A 548 -4.68 -18.41 -30.34
CA GLY A 548 -5.83 -19.15 -29.81
C GLY A 548 -5.49 -20.45 -29.06
N ASN A 549 -4.24 -20.93 -29.18
CA ASN A 549 -3.77 -22.11 -28.45
C ASN A 549 -3.29 -21.79 -27.02
N LEU A 550 -3.16 -20.50 -26.66
CA LEU A 550 -2.64 -20.07 -25.37
C LEU A 550 -3.71 -20.17 -24.27
N LYS A 551 -3.93 -21.39 -23.77
CA LYS A 551 -4.95 -21.70 -22.75
C LYS A 551 -4.80 -20.91 -21.44
N ARG A 552 -3.62 -20.36 -21.16
CA ARG A 552 -3.32 -19.59 -19.94
C ARG A 552 -3.31 -18.08 -20.14
N LEU A 553 -3.51 -17.58 -21.36
CA LEU A 553 -3.45 -16.13 -21.63
C LEU A 553 -4.62 -15.43 -20.91
N VAL A 554 -4.28 -14.57 -19.96
CA VAL A 554 -5.21 -13.76 -19.15
C VAL A 554 -5.27 -12.33 -19.66
N CYS A 555 -4.16 -11.78 -20.17
CA CYS A 555 -4.07 -10.40 -20.61
C CYS A 555 -3.49 -10.28 -22.03
N LEU A 556 -4.19 -9.55 -22.90
CA LEU A 556 -3.72 -9.16 -24.23
C LEU A 556 -3.90 -7.66 -24.41
N ASN A 557 -2.78 -6.94 -24.56
CA ASN A 557 -2.77 -5.50 -24.82
C ASN A 557 -2.20 -5.21 -26.22
N LEU A 558 -3.05 -4.72 -27.12
CA LEU A 558 -2.74 -4.26 -28.48
C LEU A 558 -3.02 -2.77 -28.65
N LYS A 559 -3.09 -2.00 -27.56
CA LYS A 559 -3.38 -0.57 -27.59
C LYS A 559 -2.46 0.14 -28.59
N GLY A 560 -2.96 1.05 -29.42
CA GLY A 560 -2.15 1.83 -30.36
C GLY A 560 -1.57 1.03 -31.55
N CYS A 561 -1.97 -0.24 -31.75
CA CYS A 561 -1.58 -0.98 -32.94
C CYS A 561 -2.42 -0.56 -34.16
N GLU A 562 -2.09 0.59 -34.74
CA GLU A 562 -2.89 1.26 -35.79
C GLU A 562 -3.01 0.45 -37.10
N LYS A 563 -2.01 -0.36 -37.48
CA LYS A 563 -2.03 -1.11 -38.75
C LYS A 563 -2.80 -2.43 -38.70
N ILE A 564 -3.24 -2.87 -37.53
CA ILE A 564 -4.06 -4.07 -37.39
C ILE A 564 -5.44 -3.79 -37.99
N ARG A 565 -5.80 -4.60 -39.00
CA ARG A 565 -7.12 -4.49 -39.67
C ARG A 565 -8.12 -5.54 -39.19
N LYS A 566 -7.63 -6.73 -38.84
CA LYS A 566 -8.43 -7.88 -38.40
C LYS A 566 -7.70 -8.63 -37.30
N LEU A 567 -8.46 -9.32 -36.45
CA LEU A 567 -7.94 -10.24 -35.46
C LEU A 567 -8.23 -11.68 -35.90
N SER A 568 -7.33 -12.61 -35.61
CA SER A 568 -7.58 -14.03 -35.90
C SER A 568 -8.83 -14.51 -35.15
N LYS A 569 -9.72 -15.25 -35.84
CA LYS A 569 -10.92 -15.83 -35.22
C LYS A 569 -10.60 -16.76 -34.05
N ASN A 570 -9.41 -17.37 -34.05
CA ASN A 570 -8.96 -18.25 -32.98
C ASN A 570 -8.68 -17.50 -31.67
N LEU A 571 -8.40 -16.19 -31.71
CA LEU A 571 -8.21 -15.35 -30.53
C LEU A 571 -9.46 -15.37 -29.63
N PHE A 572 -10.65 -15.34 -30.22
CA PHE A 572 -11.92 -15.31 -29.47
C PHE A 572 -12.30 -16.66 -28.85
N ASN A 573 -11.54 -17.72 -29.13
CA ASN A 573 -11.72 -19.05 -28.50
C ASN A 573 -10.95 -19.18 -27.17
N LEU A 574 -10.17 -18.17 -26.78
CA LEU A 574 -9.42 -18.16 -25.53
C LEU A 574 -10.37 -18.23 -24.32
N GLN A 575 -10.20 -19.27 -23.50
CA GLN A 575 -11.08 -19.53 -22.35
C GLN A 575 -10.67 -18.77 -21.09
N SER A 576 -9.42 -18.28 -21.01
CA SER A 576 -8.86 -17.66 -19.80
C SER A 576 -8.65 -16.15 -19.94
N LEU A 577 -8.90 -15.57 -21.13
CA LEU A 577 -8.62 -14.15 -21.36
C LEU A 577 -9.61 -13.30 -20.56
N ASP A 578 -9.07 -12.51 -19.63
CA ASP A 578 -9.79 -11.63 -18.72
C ASP A 578 -9.74 -10.18 -19.23
N THR A 579 -8.57 -9.76 -19.73
CA THR A 579 -8.32 -8.39 -20.21
C THR A 579 -7.95 -8.37 -21.69
N LEU A 580 -8.72 -7.62 -22.48
CA LEU A 580 -8.45 -7.32 -23.89
C LEU A 580 -8.44 -5.81 -24.13
N THR A 581 -7.29 -5.27 -24.48
CA THR A 581 -7.11 -3.85 -24.80
C THR A 581 -6.79 -3.69 -26.29
N LEU A 582 -7.67 -3.00 -27.01
CA LEU A 582 -7.59 -2.67 -28.44
C LEU A 582 -7.63 -1.15 -28.68
N SER A 583 -7.60 -0.35 -27.61
CA SER A 583 -7.70 1.11 -27.68
C SER A 583 -6.76 1.70 -28.74
N GLY A 584 -7.23 2.60 -29.61
CA GLY A 584 -6.40 3.21 -30.66
C GLY A 584 -6.08 2.31 -31.87
N CYS A 585 -6.61 1.08 -31.96
CA CYS A 585 -6.58 0.26 -33.19
C CYS A 585 -7.56 0.81 -34.24
N SER A 586 -7.32 2.01 -34.75
CA SER A 586 -8.26 2.80 -35.56
C SER A 586 -8.69 2.14 -36.88
N ASN A 587 -7.88 1.22 -37.44
CA ASN A 587 -8.19 0.49 -38.68
C ASN A 587 -8.89 -0.86 -38.46
N LEU A 588 -9.15 -1.26 -37.21
CA LEU A 588 -9.79 -2.53 -36.89
C LEU A 588 -11.28 -2.48 -37.24
N ASN A 589 -11.71 -3.31 -38.19
CA ASN A 589 -13.07 -3.23 -38.77
C ASN A 589 -13.92 -4.50 -38.57
N GLU A 590 -13.35 -5.62 -38.12
CA GLU A 590 -14.02 -6.93 -38.01
C GLU A 590 -13.60 -7.69 -36.74
N PHE A 591 -14.33 -7.50 -35.64
CA PHE A 591 -14.10 -8.25 -34.38
C PHE A 591 -15.35 -8.40 -33.49
N TRP A 592 -16.32 -7.48 -33.63
CA TRP A 592 -17.41 -7.30 -32.68
C TRP A 592 -18.31 -8.53 -32.52
N THR A 593 -18.61 -9.24 -33.62
CA THR A 593 -19.49 -10.43 -33.64
C THR A 593 -18.88 -11.64 -32.92
N GLU A 594 -17.55 -11.68 -32.82
CA GLU A 594 -16.81 -12.81 -32.25
C GLU A 594 -16.62 -12.67 -30.72
N LEU A 595 -16.80 -11.46 -30.17
CA LEU A 595 -16.65 -11.18 -28.72
C LEU A 595 -17.55 -12.08 -27.86
N GLY A 596 -18.71 -12.50 -28.37
CA GLY A 596 -19.67 -13.32 -27.62
C GLY A 596 -19.15 -14.72 -27.27
N LYS A 597 -18.06 -15.16 -27.92
CA LYS A 597 -17.39 -16.44 -27.64
C LYS A 597 -16.51 -16.38 -26.37
N MET A 598 -16.12 -15.19 -25.94
CA MET A 598 -15.19 -14.97 -24.84
C MET A 598 -15.93 -15.05 -23.51
N LYS A 599 -15.85 -16.19 -22.82
CA LYS A 599 -16.63 -16.46 -21.60
C LYS A 599 -16.06 -15.86 -20.31
N SER A 600 -14.78 -15.49 -20.32
CA SER A 600 -14.06 -15.05 -19.12
C SER A 600 -13.62 -13.58 -19.17
N LEU A 601 -13.94 -12.88 -20.27
CA LEU A 601 -13.50 -11.50 -20.49
C LEU A 601 -14.24 -10.55 -19.54
N LYS A 602 -13.52 -9.89 -18.65
CA LYS A 602 -14.08 -8.88 -17.73
C LYS A 602 -13.69 -7.46 -18.12
N VAL A 603 -12.56 -7.25 -18.79
CA VAL A 603 -12.09 -5.93 -19.20
C VAL A 603 -11.97 -5.85 -20.71
N LEU A 604 -12.77 -4.98 -21.32
CA LEU A 604 -12.70 -4.65 -22.74
C LEU A 604 -12.45 -3.15 -22.91
N ASP A 605 -11.30 -2.82 -23.48
CA ASP A 605 -10.97 -1.45 -23.86
C ASP A 605 -10.86 -1.33 -25.38
N VAL A 606 -11.78 -0.58 -25.97
CA VAL A 606 -11.90 -0.34 -27.42
C VAL A 606 -11.96 1.16 -27.71
N ALA A 607 -11.46 1.99 -26.78
CA ALA A 607 -11.46 3.43 -26.96
C ALA A 607 -10.76 3.84 -28.26
N GLU A 608 -11.21 4.92 -28.89
CA GLU A 608 -10.62 5.46 -30.12
C GLU A 608 -10.74 4.53 -31.35
N ILE A 609 -11.49 3.43 -31.25
CA ILE A 609 -11.98 2.67 -32.42
C ILE A 609 -13.33 3.25 -32.85
N PRO A 610 -13.56 3.54 -34.14
CA PRO A 610 -14.85 4.04 -34.64
C PRO A 610 -15.92 2.93 -34.66
N ILE A 611 -16.37 2.51 -33.48
CA ILE A 611 -17.31 1.39 -33.30
C ILE A 611 -18.58 1.60 -34.12
N SER A 612 -19.10 2.83 -34.24
CA SER A 612 -20.29 3.08 -35.07
C SER A 612 -20.12 2.63 -36.53
N GLN A 613 -18.92 2.74 -37.11
CA GLN A 613 -18.62 2.22 -38.45
C GLN A 613 -18.47 0.71 -38.47
N VAL A 614 -17.81 0.13 -37.46
CA VAL A 614 -17.68 -1.34 -37.30
C VAL A 614 -19.06 -1.99 -37.26
N LEU A 615 -19.98 -1.40 -36.48
CA LEU A 615 -21.36 -1.87 -36.35
C LEU A 615 -22.12 -1.78 -37.70
N MET A 616 -21.95 -0.69 -38.46
CA MET A 616 -22.59 -0.54 -39.76
C MET A 616 -22.04 -1.51 -40.82
N ASN A 617 -20.72 -1.67 -40.91
CA ASN A 617 -20.08 -2.53 -41.91
C ASN A 617 -20.49 -4.00 -41.74
N THR A 618 -20.61 -4.46 -40.49
CA THR A 618 -21.03 -5.85 -40.19
C THR A 618 -22.47 -6.14 -40.65
N THR A 619 -23.34 -5.12 -40.69
CA THR A 619 -24.72 -5.27 -41.16
C THR A 619 -24.88 -5.30 -42.69
N GLY A 620 -23.85 -4.90 -43.44
CA GLY A 620 -23.89 -4.77 -44.90
C GLY A 620 -23.89 -6.09 -45.69
N GLU A 621 -23.41 -7.20 -45.12
CA GLU A 621 -23.42 -8.51 -45.78
C GLU A 621 -24.76 -9.26 -45.67
N VAL A 622 -25.66 -8.81 -44.78
CA VAL A 622 -27.01 -9.35 -44.64
C VAL A 622 -27.97 -8.40 -45.34
N LYS A 623 -28.38 -8.73 -46.58
CA LYS A 623 -29.50 -8.04 -47.24
C LYS A 623 -30.65 -7.88 -46.22
N PRO A 624 -31.14 -6.66 -45.96
CA PRO A 624 -32.22 -6.46 -45.01
C PRO A 624 -33.48 -7.09 -45.60
N ARG A 625 -33.76 -8.35 -45.22
CA ARG A 625 -35.08 -8.93 -45.40
C ARG A 625 -36.00 -8.17 -44.46
N ILE A 626 -36.74 -7.23 -45.04
CA ILE A 626 -37.97 -6.59 -44.58
C ILE A 626 -38.38 -7.02 -43.16
N GLY A 627 -38.16 -6.15 -42.18
CA GLY A 627 -38.87 -6.20 -40.89
C GLY A 627 -38.15 -6.80 -39.67
N ARG A 628 -36.87 -7.18 -39.75
CA ARG A 628 -36.07 -7.45 -38.54
C ARG A 628 -35.14 -6.27 -38.26
N ASN A 629 -35.28 -5.68 -37.06
CA ASN A 629 -34.25 -4.81 -36.48
C ASN A 629 -32.88 -5.46 -36.67
N PRO A 630 -31.80 -4.70 -36.93
CA PRO A 630 -30.45 -5.25 -36.83
C PRO A 630 -30.37 -5.95 -35.47
N GLU A 631 -30.09 -7.25 -35.47
CA GLU A 631 -29.84 -7.96 -34.22
C GLU A 631 -28.77 -7.15 -33.47
N SER A 632 -29.12 -6.68 -32.28
CA SER A 632 -28.31 -5.77 -31.47
C SER A 632 -26.89 -6.34 -31.38
N LEU A 633 -25.92 -5.76 -32.10
CA LEU A 633 -24.54 -6.24 -32.09
C LEU A 633 -23.92 -6.15 -30.69
N TRP A 634 -24.45 -5.29 -29.83
CA TRP A 634 -24.11 -5.23 -28.40
C TRP A 634 -24.48 -6.50 -27.63
N SER A 635 -25.39 -7.35 -28.15
CA SER A 635 -25.69 -8.67 -27.58
C SER A 635 -24.51 -9.64 -27.65
N PHE A 636 -23.51 -9.36 -28.49
CA PHE A 636 -22.26 -10.13 -28.55
C PHE A 636 -21.27 -9.73 -27.44
N LEU A 637 -21.56 -8.73 -26.60
CA LEU A 637 -20.70 -8.46 -25.45
C LEU A 637 -20.85 -9.58 -24.40
N PRO A 638 -19.73 -10.04 -23.80
CA PRO A 638 -19.77 -11.03 -22.73
C PRO A 638 -20.59 -10.55 -21.52
N ARG A 639 -21.42 -11.42 -20.96
CA ARG A 639 -22.24 -11.08 -19.77
C ARG A 639 -21.42 -10.91 -18.49
N CYS A 640 -20.20 -11.46 -18.46
CA CYS A 640 -19.23 -11.32 -17.37
C CYS A 640 -18.41 -10.02 -17.44
N LEU A 641 -18.67 -9.17 -18.45
CA LEU A 641 -17.93 -7.93 -18.63
C LEU A 641 -18.17 -6.97 -17.45
N ALA A 642 -17.08 -6.60 -16.78
CA ALA A 642 -17.07 -5.70 -15.63
C ALA A 642 -16.57 -4.29 -15.98
N HIS A 643 -15.67 -4.16 -16.95
CA HIS A 643 -15.11 -2.88 -17.38
C HIS A 643 -15.25 -2.73 -18.90
N LEU A 644 -15.91 -1.66 -19.32
CA LEU A 644 -16.05 -1.30 -20.73
C LEU A 644 -15.57 0.14 -20.96
N ASN A 645 -14.50 0.30 -21.72
CA ASN A 645 -14.03 1.59 -22.19
C ASN A 645 -14.38 1.78 -23.67
N ILE A 646 -15.33 2.68 -23.95
CA ILE A 646 -15.80 3.03 -25.29
C ILE A 646 -15.66 4.54 -25.55
N ARG A 647 -14.60 5.14 -24.97
CA ARG A 647 -14.25 6.54 -25.17
C ARG A 647 -13.92 6.83 -26.63
N SER A 648 -14.42 7.95 -27.17
CA SER A 648 -14.11 8.41 -28.53
C SER A 648 -14.44 7.39 -29.64
N CYS A 649 -15.51 6.61 -29.46
CA CYS A 649 -15.90 5.55 -30.40
C CYS A 649 -16.93 5.99 -31.46
N SER A 650 -17.17 7.30 -31.59
CA SER A 650 -18.14 7.88 -32.51
C SER A 650 -19.58 7.37 -32.30
N LEU A 651 -19.97 7.13 -31.05
CA LEU A 651 -21.29 6.61 -30.67
C LEU A 651 -22.28 7.76 -30.40
N SER A 652 -23.46 7.70 -31.02
CA SER A 652 -24.59 8.58 -30.71
C SER A 652 -25.56 7.90 -29.72
N ASP A 653 -26.56 8.64 -29.24
CA ASP A 653 -27.56 8.11 -28.29
C ASP A 653 -28.32 6.89 -28.84
N GLU A 654 -28.60 6.89 -30.15
CA GLU A 654 -29.31 5.82 -30.86
C GLU A 654 -28.45 4.58 -31.12
N ALA A 655 -27.13 4.67 -30.91
CA ALA A 655 -26.22 3.54 -31.13
C ALA A 655 -26.38 2.45 -30.05
N PHE A 656 -27.05 2.74 -28.94
CA PHE A 656 -27.17 1.86 -27.78
C PHE A 656 -28.54 1.16 -27.72
N PRO A 657 -28.59 -0.18 -27.88
CA PRO A 657 -29.82 -0.94 -27.86
C PRO A 657 -30.30 -1.20 -26.42
N LYS A 658 -31.59 -1.52 -26.26
CA LYS A 658 -32.20 -1.80 -24.96
C LYS A 658 -31.46 -2.90 -24.18
N ASP A 659 -30.99 -3.93 -24.89
CA ASP A 659 -30.31 -5.08 -24.28
C ASP A 659 -28.95 -4.74 -23.65
N PHE A 660 -28.35 -3.59 -23.98
CA PHE A 660 -27.13 -3.11 -23.33
C PHE A 660 -27.32 -2.93 -21.81
N GLY A 661 -28.54 -2.62 -21.37
CA GLY A 661 -28.89 -2.53 -19.95
C GLY A 661 -28.84 -3.87 -19.20
N ASN A 662 -28.70 -5.00 -19.91
CA ASN A 662 -28.62 -6.34 -19.31
C ASN A 662 -27.18 -6.76 -18.92
N LEU A 663 -26.19 -5.87 -19.08
CA LEU A 663 -24.82 -6.09 -18.62
C LEU A 663 -24.74 -5.91 -17.09
N HIS A 664 -25.31 -6.86 -16.36
CA HIS A 664 -25.46 -6.78 -14.90
C HIS A 664 -24.14 -6.80 -14.12
N SER A 665 -23.09 -7.37 -14.71
CA SER A 665 -21.74 -7.43 -14.12
C SER A 665 -20.94 -6.15 -14.35
N LEU A 666 -21.45 -5.19 -15.13
CA LEU A 666 -20.69 -4.01 -15.53
C LEU A 666 -20.55 -3.03 -14.36
N GLU A 667 -19.32 -2.85 -13.90
CA GLU A 667 -18.93 -1.98 -12.80
C GLU A 667 -18.33 -0.66 -13.27
N PHE A 668 -17.68 -0.63 -14.44
CA PHE A 668 -17.04 0.56 -15.00
C PHE A 668 -17.48 0.81 -16.44
N LEU A 669 -17.86 2.05 -16.73
CA LEU A 669 -18.19 2.52 -18.07
C LEU A 669 -17.60 3.91 -18.35
N ASP A 670 -16.83 4.03 -19.43
CA ASP A 670 -16.37 5.32 -19.96
C ASP A 670 -17.03 5.62 -21.32
N LEU A 671 -17.84 6.68 -21.35
CA LEU A 671 -18.56 7.19 -22.54
C LEU A 671 -17.93 8.46 -23.11
N SER A 672 -16.79 8.90 -22.58
CA SER A 672 -16.19 10.19 -22.89
C SER A 672 -15.90 10.40 -24.38
N LYS A 673 -15.82 11.66 -24.80
CA LYS A 673 -15.53 12.06 -26.20
C LYS A 673 -16.47 11.47 -27.26
N ASN A 674 -17.65 10.98 -26.89
CA ASN A 674 -18.66 10.56 -27.86
C ASN A 674 -19.63 11.70 -28.19
N PRO A 675 -20.20 11.74 -29.41
CA PRO A 675 -21.20 12.73 -29.82
C PRO A 675 -22.61 12.45 -29.23
N ILE A 676 -22.67 12.01 -27.97
CA ILE A 676 -23.94 11.79 -27.26
C ILE A 676 -24.61 13.13 -26.92
N ARG A 677 -25.94 13.22 -27.10
CA ARG A 677 -26.74 14.41 -26.75
C ARG A 677 -27.45 14.22 -25.42
N GLY A 678 -27.81 12.99 -25.08
CA GLY A 678 -28.39 12.60 -23.81
C GLY A 678 -27.79 11.31 -23.25
N LEU A 679 -28.12 10.98 -22.00
CA LEU A 679 -27.77 9.66 -21.45
C LEU A 679 -28.57 8.57 -22.20
N PRO A 680 -27.93 7.56 -22.80
CA PRO A 680 -28.65 6.48 -23.47
C PRO A 680 -29.59 5.75 -22.49
N HIS A 681 -30.84 5.50 -22.90
CA HIS A 681 -31.87 4.95 -22.00
C HIS A 681 -31.49 3.60 -21.38
N CYS A 682 -30.69 2.78 -22.05
CA CYS A 682 -30.22 1.49 -21.55
C CYS A 682 -29.25 1.62 -20.36
N VAL A 683 -28.51 2.72 -20.23
CA VAL A 683 -27.57 2.96 -19.10
C VAL A 683 -28.31 2.99 -17.77
N ARG A 684 -29.58 3.41 -17.78
CA ARG A 684 -30.49 3.36 -16.63
C ARG A 684 -30.70 1.94 -16.07
N GLY A 685 -30.51 0.92 -16.90
CA GLY A 685 -30.65 -0.49 -16.53
C GLY A 685 -29.41 -1.12 -15.88
N LEU A 686 -28.27 -0.42 -15.90
CA LEU A 686 -26.99 -0.93 -15.40
C LEU A 686 -26.92 -0.83 -13.86
N ARG A 687 -27.53 -1.80 -13.17
CA ARG A 687 -27.66 -1.81 -11.70
C ARG A 687 -26.35 -2.09 -10.94
N GLY A 688 -25.37 -2.71 -11.59
CA GLY A 688 -24.06 -3.03 -11.00
C GLY A 688 -23.02 -1.92 -11.18
N LEU A 689 -23.36 -0.81 -11.84
CA LEU A 689 -22.39 0.21 -12.23
C LEU A 689 -21.85 0.95 -11.00
N VAL A 690 -20.54 0.87 -10.78
CA VAL A 690 -19.84 1.53 -9.68
C VAL A 690 -19.28 2.88 -10.13
N ARG A 691 -18.70 2.93 -11.34
CA ARG A 691 -18.02 4.11 -11.87
C ARG A 691 -18.47 4.44 -13.29
N LEU A 692 -18.90 5.69 -13.48
CA LEU A 692 -19.30 6.24 -14.77
C LEU A 692 -18.48 7.49 -15.08
N ILE A 693 -17.83 7.51 -16.25
CA ILE A 693 -17.03 8.63 -16.72
C ILE A 693 -17.62 9.20 -18.01
N ILE A 694 -17.91 10.50 -18.01
CA ILE A 694 -18.43 11.25 -19.15
C ILE A 694 -17.66 12.56 -19.26
N THR A 695 -16.52 12.55 -19.95
CA THR A 695 -15.69 13.74 -20.15
C THR A 695 -15.72 14.19 -21.61
N GLN A 696 -15.59 15.50 -21.85
CA GLN A 696 -15.42 16.07 -23.20
C GLN A 696 -16.52 15.64 -24.20
N CYS A 697 -17.74 15.42 -23.72
CA CYS A 697 -18.90 15.13 -24.56
C CYS A 697 -19.56 16.45 -24.98
N TYR A 698 -19.00 17.11 -25.99
CA TYR A 698 -19.36 18.49 -26.34
C TYR A 698 -20.79 18.67 -26.85
N SER A 699 -21.46 17.59 -27.28
CA SER A 699 -22.86 17.60 -27.74
C SER A 699 -23.87 17.31 -26.64
N LEU A 700 -23.41 16.93 -25.44
CA LEU A 700 -24.24 16.50 -24.33
C LEU A 700 -25.05 17.66 -23.76
N GLN A 701 -26.38 17.53 -23.72
CA GLN A 701 -27.29 18.56 -23.23
C GLN A 701 -27.94 18.19 -21.90
N THR A 702 -28.31 16.92 -21.72
CA THR A 702 -29.02 16.46 -20.52
C THR A 702 -28.60 15.05 -20.13
N LEU A 703 -28.32 14.82 -18.85
CA LEU A 703 -28.17 13.48 -18.28
C LEU A 703 -29.39 13.18 -17.44
N GLU A 704 -30.32 12.39 -17.99
CA GLU A 704 -31.59 12.13 -17.30
C GLU A 704 -31.69 10.70 -16.76
N GLY A 705 -32.02 10.59 -15.47
CA GLY A 705 -32.29 9.32 -14.79
C GLY A 705 -31.05 8.45 -14.64
N LEU A 706 -29.95 9.02 -14.14
CA LEU A 706 -28.73 8.27 -13.84
C LEU A 706 -28.99 7.12 -12.84
N PRO A 707 -28.42 5.92 -13.06
CA PRO A 707 -28.47 4.82 -12.09
C PRO A 707 -27.64 5.15 -10.85
N ARG A 708 -27.77 4.32 -9.81
CA ARG A 708 -26.90 4.43 -8.62
C ARG A 708 -25.47 4.08 -9.01
N VAL A 709 -24.55 5.02 -8.82
CA VAL A 709 -23.10 4.86 -9.02
C VAL A 709 -22.35 5.43 -7.82
N THR A 710 -21.19 4.87 -7.48
CA THR A 710 -20.36 5.36 -6.37
C THR A 710 -19.55 6.57 -6.81
N ASN A 711 -18.90 6.47 -7.98
CA ASN A 711 -18.01 7.50 -8.52
C ASN A 711 -18.55 7.96 -9.87
N PHE A 712 -18.94 9.23 -9.96
CA PHE A 712 -19.42 9.84 -11.19
C PHE A 712 -18.57 11.04 -11.56
N ALA A 713 -17.96 11.00 -12.75
CA ALA A 713 -17.17 12.10 -13.29
C ALA A 713 -17.81 12.65 -14.57
N VAL A 714 -18.15 13.94 -14.56
CA VAL A 714 -18.64 14.68 -15.72
C VAL A 714 -17.83 15.96 -15.92
N LEU A 715 -16.96 15.97 -16.91
CA LEU A 715 -15.98 17.06 -17.08
C LEU A 715 -16.03 17.62 -18.50
N ASP A 716 -15.82 18.93 -18.63
CA ASP A 716 -15.67 19.62 -19.92
C ASP A 716 -16.85 19.37 -20.90
N CYS A 717 -18.07 19.20 -20.39
CA CYS A 717 -19.28 19.02 -21.21
C CYS A 717 -19.99 20.37 -21.41
N GLY A 718 -19.49 21.19 -22.33
CA GLY A 718 -19.87 22.60 -22.47
C GLY A 718 -21.34 22.91 -22.80
N LEU A 719 -22.12 21.93 -23.27
CA LEU A 719 -23.56 22.10 -23.55
C LEU A 719 -24.49 21.53 -22.47
N LEU A 720 -23.94 20.85 -21.46
CA LEU A 720 -24.72 20.16 -20.44
C LEU A 720 -25.48 21.17 -19.59
N LYS A 721 -26.81 21.02 -19.50
CA LYS A 721 -27.70 21.93 -18.77
C LYS A 721 -28.23 21.33 -17.49
N ARG A 722 -28.53 20.02 -17.49
CA ARG A 722 -29.24 19.37 -16.40
C ARG A 722 -28.76 17.94 -16.18
N ILE A 723 -28.64 17.55 -14.91
CA ILE A 723 -28.38 16.19 -14.45
C ILE A 723 -29.52 15.78 -13.51
N THR A 724 -30.16 14.64 -13.78
CA THR A 724 -31.19 14.04 -12.93
C THR A 724 -30.88 12.58 -12.61
N PHE A 725 -31.42 12.10 -11.50
CA PHE A 725 -31.17 10.75 -10.97
C PHE A 725 -32.47 9.95 -10.92
N GLN A 726 -32.40 8.62 -10.93
CA GLN A 726 -33.60 7.79 -10.81
C GLN A 726 -34.33 7.97 -9.46
N SER A 727 -33.57 8.31 -8.41
CA SER A 727 -34.08 8.62 -7.07
C SER A 727 -33.01 9.41 -6.30
N SER A 728 -33.37 9.98 -5.16
CA SER A 728 -32.42 10.62 -4.23
C SER A 728 -31.35 9.66 -3.69
N LEU A 729 -31.60 8.34 -3.71
CA LEU A 729 -30.64 7.30 -3.31
C LEU A 729 -29.57 7.01 -4.38
N CYS A 730 -29.71 7.58 -5.58
CA CYS A 730 -28.79 7.40 -6.70
C CYS A 730 -27.73 8.51 -6.79
N ILE A 731 -27.73 9.47 -5.86
CA ILE A 731 -26.70 10.51 -5.78
C ILE A 731 -25.34 9.82 -5.49
N PRO A 732 -24.31 10.06 -6.31
CA PRO A 732 -23.00 9.45 -6.11
C PRO A 732 -22.32 9.95 -4.84
N ILE A 733 -21.53 9.08 -4.22
CA ILE A 733 -20.69 9.43 -3.07
C ILE A 733 -19.60 10.40 -3.52
N GLU A 734 -18.98 10.13 -4.67
CA GLU A 734 -17.98 10.97 -5.28
C GLU A 734 -18.50 11.53 -6.60
N LEU A 735 -18.80 12.84 -6.60
CA LEU A 735 -19.19 13.59 -7.78
C LEU A 735 -18.09 14.57 -8.18
N LEU A 736 -17.50 14.36 -9.35
CA LEU A 736 -16.59 15.31 -9.97
C LEU A 736 -17.26 15.98 -11.17
N SER A 737 -17.67 17.23 -11.01
CA SER A 737 -18.29 18.05 -12.06
C SER A 737 -17.56 19.38 -12.23
N VAL A 738 -16.64 19.45 -13.18
CA VAL A 738 -15.80 20.64 -13.44
C VAL A 738 -15.94 21.09 -14.90
N HIS A 739 -15.87 22.41 -15.14
CA HIS A 739 -15.93 23.04 -16.47
C HIS A 739 -17.20 22.77 -17.29
N ASN A 740 -18.34 22.46 -16.64
CA ASN A 740 -19.64 22.34 -17.30
C ASN A 740 -20.35 23.71 -17.35
N VAL A 741 -19.90 24.58 -18.25
CA VAL A 741 -20.25 26.03 -18.27
C VAL A 741 -21.76 26.33 -18.33
N LYS A 742 -22.56 25.46 -18.94
CA LYS A 742 -24.02 25.65 -19.09
C LYS A 742 -24.86 24.89 -18.06
N LEU A 743 -24.24 24.21 -17.10
CA LEU A 743 -24.93 23.36 -16.13
C LEU A 743 -25.70 24.23 -15.13
N VAL A 744 -27.03 24.18 -15.19
CA VAL A 744 -27.92 24.98 -14.35
C VAL A 744 -28.55 24.17 -13.22
N GLU A 745 -28.55 22.85 -13.31
CA GLU A 745 -29.25 21.99 -12.34
C GLU A 745 -28.57 20.62 -12.21
N ILE A 746 -28.31 20.24 -10.95
CA ILE A 746 -28.07 18.85 -10.56
C ILE A 746 -29.14 18.51 -9.53
N GLU A 747 -30.09 17.66 -9.93
CA GLU A 747 -31.21 17.26 -9.09
C GLU A 747 -30.74 16.78 -7.70
N TYR A 748 -31.43 17.21 -6.65
CA TYR A 748 -31.10 17.00 -5.22
C TYR A 748 -29.85 17.70 -4.68
N LEU A 749 -28.98 18.27 -5.53
CA LEU A 749 -27.79 18.99 -5.08
C LEU A 749 -27.97 20.51 -5.17
N TYR A 750 -28.28 21.01 -6.36
CA TYR A 750 -28.52 22.44 -6.56
C TYR A 750 -29.28 22.74 -7.85
N LYS A 751 -29.91 23.92 -7.87
CA LYS A 751 -30.57 24.48 -9.04
C LYS A 751 -30.35 25.98 -9.10
N PHE A 752 -29.79 26.47 -10.21
CA PHE A 752 -29.69 27.89 -10.49
C PHE A 752 -31.06 28.41 -10.92
N VAL A 753 -31.66 29.25 -10.08
CA VAL A 753 -32.91 29.96 -10.37
C VAL A 753 -32.57 31.43 -10.55
N PRO A 754 -32.98 32.09 -11.66
CA PRO A 754 -32.82 33.53 -11.81
C PRO A 754 -33.46 34.25 -10.61
N ILE A 755 -32.76 35.21 -10.01
CA ILE A 755 -33.24 35.93 -8.81
C ILE A 755 -34.62 36.57 -9.04
N ALA A 756 -34.89 37.03 -10.27
CA ALA A 756 -36.19 37.59 -10.66
C ALA A 756 -37.38 36.61 -10.55
N ARG A 757 -37.10 35.30 -10.43
CA ARG A 757 -38.09 34.23 -10.31
C ARG A 757 -38.16 33.62 -8.91
N CYS A 758 -37.37 34.12 -7.95
CA CYS A 758 -37.45 33.69 -6.55
C CYS A 758 -38.57 34.46 -5.84
N ASP A 759 -39.38 33.77 -5.03
CA ASP A 759 -40.39 34.45 -4.21
C ASP A 759 -39.75 35.31 -3.10
N ALA A 760 -40.54 36.24 -2.56
CA ALA A 760 -40.07 37.20 -1.57
C ALA A 760 -39.60 36.54 -0.26
N GLU A 761 -40.11 35.35 0.06
CA GLU A 761 -39.77 34.60 1.27
C GLU A 761 -38.40 33.92 1.13
N THR A 762 -38.12 33.32 -0.02
CA THR A 762 -36.83 32.73 -0.38
C THR A 762 -35.72 33.78 -0.47
N ILE A 763 -36.00 34.95 -1.07
CA ILE A 763 -35.05 36.08 -1.12
C ILE A 763 -34.70 36.56 0.29
N LYS A 764 -35.69 36.59 1.20
CA LYS A 764 -35.51 36.98 2.60
C LYS A 764 -34.72 35.94 3.40
N LEU A 765 -35.01 34.66 3.23
CA LEU A 765 -34.29 33.54 3.87
C LEU A 765 -32.80 33.48 3.45
N LEU A 766 -32.49 33.82 2.20
CA LEU A 766 -31.11 33.90 1.68
C LEU A 766 -30.39 35.22 2.03
N GLY A 767 -31.04 36.14 2.76
CA GLY A 767 -30.45 37.42 3.17
C GLY A 767 -30.21 38.41 2.02
N LEU A 768 -30.87 38.24 0.87
CA LEU A 768 -30.67 39.04 -0.35
C LEU A 768 -31.47 40.36 -0.36
N CYS A 769 -31.88 40.87 0.80
CA CYS A 769 -32.86 41.94 0.96
C CYS A 769 -32.47 43.33 0.39
N ASN A 770 -31.27 43.52 -0.17
CA ASN A 770 -30.74 44.82 -0.61
C ASN A 770 -30.12 44.82 -2.03
N LEU A 771 -30.63 44.01 -2.97
CA LEU A 771 -30.08 43.94 -4.34
C LEU A 771 -30.19 45.25 -5.15
N LYS A 772 -31.05 46.21 -4.75
CA LYS A 772 -31.14 47.55 -5.35
C LYS A 772 -29.84 48.36 -5.24
N PHE A 773 -28.99 48.11 -4.22
CA PHE A 773 -27.77 48.88 -3.99
C PHE A 773 -26.59 48.50 -4.91
N LYS A 774 -26.70 47.41 -5.69
CA LYS A 774 -25.66 46.93 -6.62
C LYS A 774 -26.02 47.06 -8.10
N GLY A 775 -27.06 47.82 -8.44
CA GLY A 775 -27.39 48.13 -9.84
C GLY A 775 -28.03 46.98 -10.64
N ILE A 776 -28.50 45.93 -9.98
CA ILE A 776 -29.27 44.85 -10.62
C ILE A 776 -30.75 45.17 -10.48
N THR A 777 -31.38 45.61 -11.57
CA THR A 777 -32.83 45.77 -11.67
C THR A 777 -33.45 44.39 -11.93
N ILE A 778 -34.38 43.97 -11.07
CA ILE A 778 -35.15 42.72 -11.22
C ILE A 778 -36.15 42.86 -12.37
#